data_AF-A0A838QGG9-F1
#
_entry.id   AF-A0A838QGG9-F1
#
_cell.length_a   1.000
_cell.length_b   1.000
_cell.length_c   1.000
_cell.angle_alpha   90.00
_cell.angle_beta   90.00
_cell.angle_gamma   90.00
#
_symmetry.space_group_name_H-M   'P 1'
#
loop_
_entity.id
_entity.type
_entity.pdbx_description
1 polymer ?
#
loop_
_entity_poly.entity_id
_entity_poly.type
_entity_poly.pdbx_seq_one_letter_code
_entity_poly.pdbx_strand_id
1 'polypeptide(L)'
;RLARYQDIAARLARAEGLTDVQARALAKEGKAVVWIDGGLHATEVLGAQQLVQWVYEMVSRNDPETQRFLRDVILLAVPANPDGMDLVSNWYMRNAVPEKRLTTGVPRLYQKYAGHDNNRDSYMASQPETQAMDSILFRAWYPQIMYNHHQTGPAGTVMFAPPFRDPFNYNLDPLIPVGIDLVGAAMHNRFVAEGKPGTTMRGGANYSTWWNGGLRTTVYYHNMIGLLTETIGNPTPMEVAFVPDRLLPTGNTPFPIMPQKWHFAQSLAYELSANRAVMDVASKYREDFLYNIYRMGRNSIDRGNRDTWTLTPNRVAAVKQAVEKNRAAKVQATPVQYLNVLRDPAARDPRGYIIPADQADFPTAARFVNALVKNGITIHRATQAFNASGKSYPAGSYVVMTAQAFRPHVLDMFEPQNHPDDIPYPGGPPTPPYDNAGWTLAYLMGVKFDRVLDAFTGPFEKLAGFAPVPRGSVAAPAAGSTLYAFGRGTNDAFAAVNRLLAAGAEVFTVGAQSPAGSATLPPGTFVVRANSTTAPIIQKLAAERGISFRAMGDAGSIEGMTKLRVPRVALWDVYGGSMPSGWTRFVLEQFEFPYQVVYANDLDGGNLNAKFDVLILPDGATLAASDSTRGFESRIQPADVPEEWRPRMGRISAARTLPQIRAFVEKGGTLLALGDAANIGYTLGLPLADAVTDSAGKGLSRAQYYVPGSVLAVAVDTTNAIAWGLPSRTDVYFDNSPAFRLKSGAGEKGVKPVAWFDSSAPLRSGWAWGQKALDGAAEIVVAPVGAGSVVLYGPEVSFRGQTHGTFRFLFNGIYYGQGGRR
;
A
#
# COMPACT_ATOMS: atom_id res chain seq x y z
N ARG A 1 -28.18 25.48 8.01
CA ARG A 1 -27.90 25.50 6.55
C ARG A 1 -26.80 24.52 6.16
N LEU A 2 -25.62 24.52 6.81
CA LEU A 2 -24.51 23.62 6.43
C LEU A 2 -24.86 22.12 6.45
N ALA A 3 -25.54 21.64 7.50
CA ALA A 3 -26.01 20.25 7.59
C ALA A 3 -26.92 19.82 6.41
N ARG A 4 -27.70 20.75 5.84
CA ARG A 4 -28.52 20.47 4.65
C ARG A 4 -27.67 20.27 3.41
N TYR A 5 -26.63 21.09 3.22
CA TYR A 5 -25.71 20.90 2.08
C TYR A 5 -24.89 19.63 2.21
N GLN A 6 -24.50 19.27 3.44
CA GLN A 6 -23.85 18.00 3.71
C GLN A 6 -24.76 16.79 3.40
N ASP A 7 -26.04 16.84 3.80
CA ASP A 7 -27.06 15.84 3.43
C ASP A 7 -27.23 15.74 1.89
N ILE A 8 -27.33 16.88 1.20
CA ILE A 8 -27.42 16.92 -0.27
C ILE A 8 -26.21 16.22 -0.90
N ALA A 9 -24.99 16.57 -0.49
CA ALA A 9 -23.77 15.99 -1.02
C ALA A 9 -23.72 14.48 -0.79
N ALA A 10 -24.05 14.01 0.42
CA ALA A 10 -24.09 12.59 0.75
C ALA A 10 -25.14 11.81 -0.06
N ARG A 11 -26.35 12.36 -0.21
CA ARG A 11 -27.43 11.71 -0.97
C ARG A 11 -27.09 11.61 -2.46
N LEU A 12 -26.53 12.67 -3.04
CA LEU A 12 -26.08 12.65 -4.43
C LEU A 12 -24.92 11.67 -4.63
N ALA A 13 -23.93 11.67 -3.74
CA ALA A 13 -22.77 10.78 -3.86
C ALA A 13 -23.14 9.29 -3.74
N ARG A 14 -24.09 8.94 -2.85
CA ARG A 14 -24.56 7.56 -2.68
C ARG A 14 -25.57 7.12 -3.73
N ALA A 15 -26.30 8.06 -4.34
CA ALA A 15 -27.31 7.80 -5.38
C ALA A 15 -28.41 6.77 -4.99
N GLU A 16 -28.55 6.45 -3.71
CA GLU A 16 -29.51 5.46 -3.21
C GLU A 16 -30.93 6.04 -3.20
N GLY A 17 -31.87 5.38 -3.90
CA GLY A 17 -33.30 5.72 -3.86
C GLY A 17 -33.65 7.09 -4.48
N LEU A 18 -32.78 7.65 -5.32
CA LEU A 18 -33.03 8.92 -6.01
C LEU A 18 -33.44 8.70 -7.47
N THR A 19 -34.41 9.50 -7.93
CA THR A 19 -34.71 9.69 -9.35
C THR A 19 -33.88 10.83 -9.95
N ASP A 20 -33.74 10.87 -11.27
CA ASP A 20 -33.03 11.96 -11.96
C ASP A 20 -33.65 13.33 -11.65
N VAL A 21 -34.99 13.42 -11.53
CA VAL A 21 -35.69 14.66 -11.19
C VAL A 21 -35.33 15.13 -9.78
N GLN A 22 -35.34 14.23 -8.81
CA GLN A 22 -34.94 14.55 -7.43
C GLN A 22 -33.47 14.93 -7.35
N ALA A 23 -32.59 14.22 -8.05
CA ALA A 23 -31.16 14.52 -8.08
C ALA A 23 -30.87 15.90 -8.68
N ARG A 24 -31.54 16.28 -9.78
CA ARG A 24 -31.44 17.63 -10.36
C ARG A 24 -31.93 18.70 -9.40
N ALA A 25 -33.04 18.46 -8.72
CA ALA A 25 -33.56 19.39 -7.71
C ALA A 25 -32.56 19.59 -6.56
N LEU A 26 -31.96 18.50 -6.05
CA LEU A 26 -30.92 18.56 -5.02
C LEU A 26 -29.65 19.24 -5.53
N ALA A 27 -29.20 18.99 -6.76
CA ALA A 27 -28.04 19.65 -7.36
C ALA A 27 -28.26 21.17 -7.51
N LYS A 28 -29.48 21.58 -7.89
CA LYS A 28 -29.87 22.99 -7.96
C LYS A 28 -29.89 23.67 -6.57
N GLU A 29 -30.34 22.97 -5.53
CA GLU A 29 -30.31 23.50 -4.16
C GLU A 29 -28.90 23.52 -3.57
N GLY A 30 -28.09 22.50 -3.89
CA GLY A 30 -26.78 22.24 -3.30
C GLY A 30 -25.70 23.26 -3.65
N LYS A 31 -24.58 23.15 -2.94
CA LYS A 31 -23.33 23.85 -3.25
C LYS A 31 -22.28 22.82 -3.63
N ALA A 32 -21.44 23.15 -4.60
CA ALA A 32 -20.29 22.30 -4.91
C ALA A 32 -19.37 22.30 -3.69
N VAL A 33 -18.82 21.14 -3.35
CA VAL A 33 -17.87 21.01 -2.25
C VAL A 33 -16.50 20.79 -2.86
N VAL A 34 -15.55 21.67 -2.52
CA VAL A 34 -14.17 21.63 -3.00
C VAL A 34 -13.24 21.41 -1.82
N TRP A 35 -12.42 20.37 -1.91
CA TRP A 35 -11.34 20.11 -0.98
C TRP A 35 -10.03 20.65 -1.53
N ILE A 36 -9.32 21.44 -0.74
CA ILE A 36 -7.94 21.88 -1.01
C ILE A 36 -7.10 21.57 0.22
N ASP A 37 -6.06 20.78 0.05
CA ASP A 37 -5.09 20.50 1.11
C ASP A 37 -3.68 21.04 0.82
N GLY A 38 -2.88 21.01 1.87
CA GLY A 38 -1.48 21.38 1.86
C GLY A 38 -0.69 20.68 2.95
N GLY A 39 0.55 20.29 2.62
CA GLY A 39 1.50 19.76 3.59
C GLY A 39 1.34 18.27 3.91
N LEU A 40 0.76 17.47 3.00
CA LEU A 40 0.67 16.01 3.17
C LEU A 40 2.07 15.40 3.38
N HIS A 41 2.99 15.79 2.49
CA HIS A 41 4.42 15.62 2.67
C HIS A 41 5.02 16.89 3.29
N ALA A 42 5.42 16.84 4.55
CA ALA A 42 5.79 18.06 5.28
C ALA A 42 7.05 18.77 4.75
N THR A 43 7.93 18.06 4.06
CA THR A 43 9.12 18.66 3.40
C THR A 43 8.77 19.47 2.16
N GLU A 44 7.56 19.30 1.62
CA GLU A 44 6.99 20.04 0.50
C GLU A 44 6.24 21.27 1.04
N VAL A 45 7.02 22.18 1.63
CA VAL A 45 6.51 23.28 2.46
C VAL A 45 5.56 24.24 1.73
N LEU A 46 5.64 24.34 0.40
CA LEU A 46 4.83 25.27 -0.39
C LEU A 46 3.33 25.03 -0.21
N GLY A 47 2.88 23.77 -0.31
CA GLY A 47 1.46 23.43 -0.22
C GLY A 47 0.85 23.84 1.13
N ALA A 48 1.59 23.69 2.22
CA ALA A 48 1.16 24.15 3.54
C ALA A 48 1.09 25.69 3.64
N GLN A 49 2.06 26.39 3.04
CA GLN A 49 2.10 27.86 3.07
C GLN A 49 1.02 28.50 2.18
N GLN A 50 0.74 27.94 0.99
CA GLN A 50 -0.35 28.44 0.14
C GLN A 50 -1.68 28.32 0.87
N LEU A 51 -1.89 27.25 1.64
CA LEU A 51 -3.18 26.99 2.29
C LEU A 51 -3.54 28.10 3.28
N VAL A 52 -2.56 28.62 4.01
CA VAL A 52 -2.75 29.76 4.93
C VAL A 52 -3.13 31.02 4.17
N GLN A 53 -2.40 31.35 3.09
CA GLN A 53 -2.72 32.50 2.26
C GLN A 53 -4.07 32.35 1.57
N TRP A 54 -4.40 31.16 1.10
CA TRP A 54 -5.66 30.84 0.43
C TRP A 54 -6.86 31.09 1.35
N VAL A 55 -6.81 30.58 2.59
CA VAL A 55 -7.85 30.83 3.59
C VAL A 55 -7.96 32.33 3.88
N TYR A 56 -6.83 33.03 4.07
CA TYR A 56 -6.83 34.47 4.28
C TYR A 56 -7.49 35.23 3.12
N GLU A 57 -7.17 34.91 1.87
CA GLU A 57 -7.77 35.54 0.69
C GLU A 57 -9.28 35.27 0.61
N MET A 58 -9.74 34.07 0.94
CA MET A 58 -11.18 33.74 0.91
C MET A 58 -11.97 34.47 1.99
N VAL A 59 -11.39 34.78 3.15
CA VAL A 59 -12.11 35.49 4.22
C VAL A 59 -11.97 37.02 4.16
N SER A 60 -10.92 37.54 3.51
CA SER A 60 -10.63 38.98 3.49
C SER A 60 -11.05 39.70 2.21
N ARG A 61 -11.11 39.00 1.07
CA ARG A 61 -11.40 39.64 -0.23
C ARG A 61 -12.89 39.78 -0.50
N ASN A 62 -13.25 40.89 -1.13
CA ASN A 62 -14.62 41.23 -1.51
C ASN A 62 -14.81 41.42 -3.02
N ASP A 63 -13.84 41.00 -3.84
CA ASP A 63 -13.95 41.09 -5.28
C ASP A 63 -15.06 40.16 -5.83
N PRO A 64 -15.63 40.47 -7.02
CA PRO A 64 -16.76 39.72 -7.56
C PRO A 64 -16.50 38.22 -7.76
N GLU A 65 -15.25 37.83 -8.05
CA GLU A 65 -14.87 36.44 -8.24
C GLU A 65 -14.92 35.70 -6.90
N THR A 66 -14.24 36.21 -5.87
CA THR A 66 -14.23 35.59 -4.53
C THR A 66 -15.65 35.55 -3.92
N GLN A 67 -16.44 36.61 -4.04
CA GLN A 67 -17.81 36.63 -3.51
C GLN A 67 -18.73 35.62 -4.21
N ARG A 68 -18.51 35.37 -5.50
CA ARG A 68 -19.20 34.29 -6.22
C ARG A 68 -18.78 32.92 -5.69
N PHE A 69 -17.49 32.69 -5.47
CA PHE A 69 -17.01 31.41 -4.92
C PHE A 69 -17.66 31.12 -3.57
N LEU A 70 -17.65 32.08 -2.63
CA LEU A 70 -18.25 31.92 -1.30
C LEU A 70 -19.77 31.70 -1.34
N ARG A 71 -20.44 32.20 -2.38
CA ARG A 71 -21.87 31.97 -2.60
C ARG A 71 -22.15 30.59 -3.19
N ASP A 72 -21.29 30.04 -4.03
CA ASP A 72 -21.63 28.85 -4.83
C ASP A 72 -20.93 27.57 -4.34
N VAL A 73 -19.83 27.71 -3.59
CA VAL A 73 -18.93 26.61 -3.22
C VAL A 73 -18.73 26.55 -1.69
N ILE A 74 -18.66 25.33 -1.16
CA ILE A 74 -18.17 25.04 0.19
C ILE A 74 -16.71 24.62 0.07
N LEU A 75 -15.81 25.42 0.62
CA LEU A 75 -14.37 25.13 0.67
C LEU A 75 -14.04 24.33 1.94
N LEU A 76 -13.38 23.18 1.76
CA LEU A 76 -12.71 22.43 2.81
C LEU A 76 -11.19 22.67 2.67
N ALA A 77 -10.61 23.41 3.61
CA ALA A 77 -9.17 23.71 3.64
C ALA A 77 -8.48 22.83 4.68
N VAL A 78 -7.55 21.96 4.25
CA VAL A 78 -7.08 20.85 5.10
C VAL A 78 -5.55 20.85 5.30
N PRO A 79 -5.05 21.08 6.52
CA PRO A 79 -3.65 20.85 6.86
C PRO A 79 -3.42 19.34 7.06
N ALA A 80 -2.81 18.67 6.09
CA ALA A 80 -2.84 17.21 6.01
C ALA A 80 -1.88 16.49 6.98
N ASN A 81 -0.76 17.10 7.36
CA ASN A 81 0.22 16.50 8.27
C ASN A 81 0.86 17.54 9.23
N PRO A 82 0.13 17.95 10.28
CA PRO A 82 0.59 19.01 11.19
C PRO A 82 1.85 18.63 11.97
N ASP A 83 1.97 17.39 12.44
CA ASP A 83 3.14 16.91 13.20
C ASP A 83 4.42 17.00 12.35
N GLY A 84 4.32 16.64 11.08
CA GLY A 84 5.42 16.76 10.15
C GLY A 84 5.82 18.21 9.88
N MET A 85 4.83 19.10 9.75
CA MET A 85 5.08 20.53 9.54
C MET A 85 5.77 21.19 10.74
N ASP A 86 5.44 20.78 11.97
CA ASP A 86 6.16 21.24 13.17
C ASP A 86 7.63 20.80 13.12
N LEU A 87 7.90 19.53 12.81
CA LEU A 87 9.27 19.02 12.65
C LEU A 87 10.06 19.81 11.60
N VAL A 88 9.49 20.02 10.41
CA VAL A 88 10.19 20.68 9.30
C VAL A 88 10.39 22.18 9.58
N SER A 89 9.40 22.86 10.16
CA SER A 89 9.50 24.28 10.49
C SER A 89 10.54 24.53 11.58
N ASN A 90 10.56 23.70 12.64
CA ASN A 90 11.57 23.79 13.69
C ASN A 90 12.98 23.51 13.15
N TRP A 91 13.12 22.52 12.27
CA TRP A 91 14.38 22.22 11.59
C TRP A 91 14.85 23.38 10.70
N TYR A 92 13.94 24.04 9.99
CA TYR A 92 14.25 25.20 9.17
C TYR A 92 14.68 26.39 10.04
N MET A 93 13.94 26.69 11.11
CA MET A 93 14.13 27.88 11.94
C MET A 93 15.32 27.82 12.90
N ARG A 94 15.90 26.63 13.14
CA ARG A 94 17.06 26.45 14.03
C ARG A 94 18.29 27.27 13.64
N ASN A 95 18.47 27.56 12.34
CA ASN A 95 19.60 28.36 11.89
C ASN A 95 19.21 29.84 11.94
N ALA A 96 19.92 30.60 12.76
CA ALA A 96 19.66 32.03 12.92
C ALA A 96 19.91 32.82 11.62
N VAL A 97 20.81 32.35 10.75
CA VAL A 97 21.13 32.96 9.46
C VAL A 97 20.15 32.46 8.40
N PRO A 98 19.21 33.29 7.90
CA PRO A 98 18.16 32.87 6.97
C PRO A 98 18.68 32.14 5.72
N GLU A 99 19.81 32.58 5.17
CA GLU A 99 20.45 32.03 3.97
C GLU A 99 21.02 30.63 4.18
N LYS A 100 21.19 30.20 5.44
CA LYS A 100 21.68 28.87 5.83
C LYS A 100 20.57 27.96 6.33
N ARG A 101 19.31 28.39 6.31
CA ARG A 101 18.17 27.56 6.70
C ARG A 101 17.87 26.54 5.60
N LEU A 102 17.59 25.31 6.02
CA LEU A 102 17.34 24.19 5.12
C LEU A 102 16.09 23.44 5.57
N THR A 103 15.24 23.06 4.61
CA THR A 103 14.14 22.13 4.84
C THR A 103 14.57 20.67 4.62
N THR A 104 15.78 20.45 4.09
CA THR A 104 16.37 19.14 3.84
C THR A 104 17.21 18.65 5.02
N GLY A 105 17.43 17.34 5.06
CA GLY A 105 18.29 16.69 6.04
C GLY A 105 17.69 16.55 7.44
N VAL A 106 16.38 16.72 7.58
CA VAL A 106 15.60 16.41 8.79
C VAL A 106 16.04 15.04 9.33
N PRO A 107 16.23 14.86 10.66
CA PRO A 107 16.96 13.72 11.18
C PRO A 107 16.14 12.43 11.23
N ARG A 108 14.84 12.53 10.95
CA ARG A 108 13.87 11.45 10.91
C ARG A 108 12.76 11.78 9.91
N LEU A 109 12.01 10.77 9.49
CA LEU A 109 10.79 10.96 8.72
C LEU A 109 9.72 11.66 9.57
N TYR A 110 8.85 12.40 8.89
CA TYR A 110 7.89 13.32 9.51
C TYR A 110 6.56 12.69 9.92
N GLN A 111 6.38 11.38 9.72
CA GLN A 111 5.30 10.60 10.32
C GLN A 111 5.93 9.46 11.15
N LYS A 112 5.39 9.21 12.35
CA LYS A 112 6.03 8.33 13.35
C LYS A 112 6.30 6.90 12.85
N TYR A 113 5.36 6.32 12.10
CA TYR A 113 5.35 4.91 11.73
C TYR A 113 5.65 4.69 10.24
N ALA A 114 4.85 5.20 9.32
CA ALA A 114 5.01 5.06 7.88
C ALA A 114 6.06 6.01 7.28
N GLY A 115 6.44 7.05 8.02
CA GLY A 115 7.33 8.10 7.53
C GLY A 115 6.71 8.99 6.46
N HIS A 116 7.47 9.36 5.44
CA HIS A 116 7.02 10.26 4.36
C HIS A 116 5.82 9.71 3.55
N ASP A 117 5.56 8.40 3.64
CA ASP A 117 4.72 7.64 2.71
C ASP A 117 3.21 7.62 3.02
N ASN A 118 2.68 8.58 3.78
CA ASN A 118 1.25 8.60 4.13
C ASN A 118 0.34 8.80 2.90
N ASN A 119 0.84 9.39 1.82
CA ASN A 119 0.18 9.45 0.51
C ASN A 119 0.23 8.11 -0.26
N ARG A 120 0.44 6.99 0.45
CA ARG A 120 0.33 5.62 -0.06
C ARG A 120 -0.60 4.71 0.75
N ASP A 121 -1.32 5.30 1.71
CA ASP A 121 -2.14 4.60 2.68
C ASP A 121 -3.65 4.66 2.39
N SER A 122 -4.12 5.52 1.48
CA SER A 122 -5.55 5.93 1.40
C SER A 122 -6.55 4.78 1.27
N TYR A 123 -6.29 3.75 0.44
CA TYR A 123 -7.23 2.62 0.36
C TYR A 123 -7.19 1.69 1.59
N MET A 124 -6.06 1.66 2.33
CA MET A 124 -5.89 0.83 3.53
C MET A 124 -6.36 1.57 4.79
N ALA A 125 -6.22 2.90 4.78
CA ALA A 125 -6.55 3.82 5.86
C ALA A 125 -5.99 3.32 7.20
N SER A 126 -4.72 2.94 7.22
CA SER A 126 -4.06 2.40 8.41
C SER A 126 -3.60 3.50 9.36
N GLN A 127 -3.23 4.68 8.85
CA GLN A 127 -2.70 5.79 9.64
C GLN A 127 -3.81 6.73 10.15
N PRO A 128 -3.64 7.36 11.34
CA PRO A 128 -4.64 8.26 11.90
C PRO A 128 -4.97 9.46 11.01
N GLU A 129 -3.97 10.06 10.35
CA GLU A 129 -4.13 11.21 9.46
C GLU A 129 -4.99 10.83 8.25
N THR A 130 -4.69 9.70 7.62
CA THR A 130 -5.49 9.13 6.52
C THR A 130 -6.92 8.86 6.96
N GLN A 131 -7.11 8.21 8.12
CA GLN A 131 -8.45 7.93 8.65
C GLN A 131 -9.27 9.21 8.91
N ALA A 132 -8.62 10.28 9.37
CA ALA A 132 -9.26 11.57 9.56
C ALA A 132 -9.69 12.18 8.22
N MET A 133 -8.81 12.19 7.22
CA MET A 133 -9.14 12.70 5.88
C MET A 133 -10.25 11.88 5.22
N ASP A 134 -10.17 10.55 5.24
CA ASP A 134 -11.17 9.64 4.66
C ASP A 134 -12.54 9.76 5.35
N SER A 135 -12.57 10.08 6.65
CA SER A 135 -13.83 10.36 7.35
C SER A 135 -14.58 11.54 6.74
N ILE A 136 -13.84 12.53 6.24
CA ILE A 136 -14.41 13.70 5.58
C ILE A 136 -14.72 13.40 4.12
N LEU A 137 -13.76 12.85 3.37
CA LEU A 137 -13.90 12.57 1.95
C LEU A 137 -15.03 11.57 1.68
N PHE A 138 -15.06 10.42 2.36
CA PHE A 138 -15.89 9.28 1.97
C PHE A 138 -17.08 9.01 2.89
N ARG A 139 -17.20 9.75 4.00
CA ARG A 139 -18.27 9.51 4.98
C ARG A 139 -19.05 10.76 5.40
N ALA A 140 -18.48 11.95 5.22
CA ALA A 140 -19.12 13.18 5.66
C ALA A 140 -19.49 14.14 4.51
N TRP A 141 -18.56 14.45 3.61
CA TRP A 141 -18.70 15.60 2.70
C TRP A 141 -18.74 15.27 1.21
N TYR A 142 -18.08 14.20 0.77
CA TYR A 142 -18.11 13.76 -0.63
C TYR A 142 -17.84 14.88 -1.65
N PRO A 143 -16.64 15.52 -1.59
CA PRO A 143 -16.35 16.67 -2.45
C PRO A 143 -16.45 16.32 -3.93
N GLN A 144 -16.96 17.26 -4.73
CA GLN A 144 -17.00 17.07 -6.18
C GLN A 144 -15.59 17.22 -6.79
N ILE A 145 -14.76 18.08 -6.19
CA ILE A 145 -13.35 18.24 -6.56
C ILE A 145 -12.47 18.18 -5.32
N MET A 146 -11.42 17.38 -5.38
CA MET A 146 -10.37 17.27 -4.38
C MET A 146 -9.03 17.64 -5.02
N TYR A 147 -8.31 18.58 -4.41
CA TYR A 147 -7.07 19.10 -4.93
C TYR A 147 -5.97 19.07 -3.86
N ASN A 148 -4.95 18.24 -4.07
CA ASN A 148 -3.75 18.23 -3.25
C ASN A 148 -2.57 18.94 -3.92
N HIS A 149 -1.78 19.66 -3.12
CA HIS A 149 -0.58 20.34 -3.57
C HIS A 149 0.67 19.56 -3.17
N HIS A 150 1.59 19.38 -4.11
CA HIS A 150 2.88 18.72 -3.90
C HIS A 150 4.05 19.53 -4.45
N GLN A 151 5.25 19.10 -4.07
CA GLN A 151 6.51 19.55 -4.64
C GLN A 151 7.46 18.38 -4.93
N THR A 152 8.34 18.45 -5.91
CA THR A 152 8.64 19.59 -6.79
C THR A 152 8.18 19.34 -8.21
N GLY A 153 7.90 20.43 -8.94
CA GLY A 153 7.62 20.36 -10.36
C GLY A 153 8.77 19.73 -11.17
N PRO A 154 8.47 19.09 -12.31
CA PRO A 154 9.48 18.47 -13.17
C PRO A 154 10.62 19.43 -13.57
N ALA A 155 11.84 18.93 -13.73
CA ALA A 155 13.01 19.76 -14.07
C ALA A 155 12.78 20.63 -15.33
N GLY A 156 13.16 21.91 -15.27
CA GLY A 156 12.95 22.87 -16.37
C GLY A 156 11.49 23.32 -16.55
N THR A 157 10.62 23.06 -15.58
CA THR A 157 9.24 23.57 -15.52
C THR A 157 8.97 24.22 -14.17
N VAL A 158 7.87 24.97 -14.08
CA VAL A 158 7.37 25.54 -12.81
C VAL A 158 6.42 24.56 -12.13
N MET A 159 5.47 24.01 -12.88
CA MET A 159 4.40 23.19 -12.31
C MET A 159 4.03 22.06 -13.25
N PHE A 160 3.85 20.84 -12.72
CA PHE A 160 2.98 19.86 -13.37
C PHE A 160 1.55 20.06 -12.87
N ALA A 161 0.60 20.10 -13.79
CA ALA A 161 -0.83 20.10 -13.50
C ALA A 161 -1.56 19.11 -14.43
N PRO A 162 -2.71 18.53 -14.01
CA PRO A 162 -3.50 17.67 -14.87
C PRO A 162 -3.96 18.43 -16.12
N PRO A 163 -4.23 17.75 -17.25
CA PRO A 163 -4.50 16.31 -17.40
C PRO A 163 -3.34 15.34 -17.11
N PHE A 164 -3.66 14.13 -16.70
CA PHE A 164 -2.70 13.04 -16.48
C PHE A 164 -2.44 12.24 -17.76
N ARG A 165 -1.34 11.48 -17.83
CA ARG A 165 -1.12 10.54 -18.93
C ARG A 165 -1.92 9.25 -18.73
N ASP A 166 -2.15 8.55 -19.83
CA ASP A 166 -2.57 7.16 -19.82
C ASP A 166 -1.50 6.23 -19.23
N PRO A 167 -1.88 5.01 -18.79
CA PRO A 167 -3.24 4.48 -18.72
C PRO A 167 -4.02 4.97 -17.50
N PHE A 168 -5.34 5.10 -17.64
CA PHE A 168 -6.27 5.22 -16.53
C PHE A 168 -6.87 3.87 -16.13
N ASN A 169 -7.33 3.73 -14.88
CA ASN A 169 -7.94 2.47 -14.42
C ASN A 169 -9.34 2.25 -15.04
N TYR A 170 -9.56 1.06 -15.60
CA TYR A 170 -10.76 0.73 -16.36
C TYR A 170 -12.03 0.55 -15.50
N ASN A 171 -11.88 0.47 -14.17
CA ASN A 171 -13.01 0.40 -13.25
C ASN A 171 -13.69 1.77 -13.04
N LEU A 172 -13.01 2.87 -13.37
CA LEU A 172 -13.52 4.23 -13.17
C LEU A 172 -14.68 4.53 -14.13
N ASP A 173 -15.62 5.38 -13.70
CA ASP A 173 -16.62 5.92 -14.62
C ASP A 173 -15.93 6.91 -15.59
N PRO A 174 -16.24 6.88 -16.91
CA PRO A 174 -15.62 7.76 -17.90
C PRO A 174 -15.77 9.27 -17.61
N LEU A 175 -16.75 9.67 -16.79
CA LEU A 175 -16.85 11.07 -16.35
C LEU A 175 -15.68 11.51 -15.46
N ILE A 176 -14.94 10.58 -14.84
CA ILE A 176 -13.74 10.90 -14.06
C ILE A 176 -12.60 11.44 -14.94
N PRO A 177 -12.03 10.69 -15.90
CA PRO A 177 -10.93 11.20 -16.70
C PRO A 177 -11.32 12.45 -17.51
N VAL A 178 -12.53 12.52 -18.05
CA VAL A 178 -13.00 13.71 -18.79
C VAL A 178 -13.23 14.91 -17.86
N GLY A 179 -13.70 14.68 -16.63
CA GLY A 179 -13.84 15.72 -15.61
C GLY A 179 -12.49 16.27 -15.13
N ILE A 180 -11.48 15.40 -14.99
CA ILE A 180 -10.10 15.82 -14.74
C ILE A 180 -9.60 16.71 -15.88
N ASP A 181 -9.88 16.32 -17.14
CA ASP A 181 -9.49 17.11 -18.30
C ASP A 181 -10.15 18.50 -18.32
N LEU A 182 -11.43 18.59 -17.94
CA LEU A 182 -12.14 19.87 -17.81
C LEU A 182 -11.47 20.79 -16.79
N VAL A 183 -11.19 20.29 -15.59
CA VAL A 183 -10.58 21.11 -14.52
C VAL A 183 -9.13 21.46 -14.86
N GLY A 184 -8.37 20.51 -15.38
CA GLY A 184 -7.00 20.72 -15.84
C GLY A 184 -6.90 21.78 -16.95
N ALA A 185 -7.79 21.72 -17.93
CA ALA A 185 -7.86 22.74 -18.98
C ALA A 185 -8.16 24.14 -18.42
N ALA A 186 -9.04 24.25 -17.41
CA ALA A 186 -9.32 25.51 -16.74
C ALA A 186 -8.08 26.06 -16.01
N MET A 187 -7.29 25.21 -15.35
CA MET A 187 -6.02 25.60 -14.73
C MET A 187 -5.03 26.12 -15.76
N HIS A 188 -4.76 25.35 -16.82
CA HIS A 188 -3.81 25.74 -17.86
C HIS A 188 -4.24 27.00 -18.63
N ASN A 189 -5.53 27.14 -18.92
CA ASN A 189 -6.06 28.34 -19.56
C ASN A 189 -5.81 29.57 -18.69
N ARG A 190 -6.06 29.47 -17.37
CA ARG A 190 -5.80 30.57 -16.44
C ARG A 190 -4.32 30.93 -16.36
N PHE A 191 -3.41 29.94 -16.28
CA PHE A 191 -1.97 30.22 -16.26
C PHE A 191 -1.52 30.97 -17.52
N VAL A 192 -1.93 30.52 -18.71
CA VAL A 192 -1.58 31.20 -19.96
C VAL A 192 -2.18 32.61 -20.02
N ALA A 193 -3.44 32.78 -19.63
CA ALA A 193 -4.10 34.09 -19.60
C ALA A 193 -3.46 35.08 -18.63
N GLU A 194 -2.90 34.60 -17.51
CA GLU A 194 -2.18 35.40 -16.52
C GLU A 194 -0.70 35.62 -16.89
N GLY A 195 -0.22 35.14 -18.05
CA GLY A 195 1.17 35.27 -18.46
C GLY A 195 2.14 34.42 -17.63
N LYS A 196 1.69 33.24 -17.17
CA LYS A 196 2.44 32.31 -16.30
C LYS A 196 3.02 31.13 -17.10
N PRO A 197 4.25 31.22 -17.64
CA PRO A 197 4.87 30.10 -18.37
C PRO A 197 5.30 28.96 -17.44
N GLY A 198 5.69 27.83 -18.03
CA GLY A 198 6.35 26.73 -17.35
C GLY A 198 5.41 25.70 -16.73
N THR A 199 4.10 25.72 -17.03
CA THR A 199 3.21 24.63 -16.61
C THR A 199 3.20 23.51 -17.65
N THR A 200 3.29 22.25 -17.21
CA THR A 200 3.27 21.06 -18.08
C THR A 200 2.17 20.07 -17.67
N MET A 201 1.74 19.20 -18.59
CA MET A 201 0.67 18.22 -18.42
C MET A 201 0.92 16.92 -19.19
N ARG A 202 0.06 15.91 -18.99
CA ARG A 202 0.07 14.62 -19.69
C ARG A 202 1.45 13.96 -19.65
N GLY A 203 2.17 13.93 -20.77
CA GLY A 203 3.50 13.34 -20.89
C GLY A 203 4.64 14.19 -20.30
N GLY A 204 4.35 15.36 -19.73
CA GLY A 204 5.33 16.21 -19.05
C GLY A 204 5.91 15.59 -17.76
N ALA A 205 5.20 14.60 -17.21
CA ALA A 205 5.61 13.78 -16.07
C ALA A 205 4.94 12.40 -16.12
N ASN A 206 5.31 11.50 -15.19
CA ASN A 206 4.84 10.11 -15.18
C ASN A 206 3.50 9.90 -14.43
N TYR A 207 2.80 10.96 -14.01
CA TYR A 207 1.54 10.84 -13.27
C TYR A 207 0.42 10.27 -14.14
N SER A 208 -0.14 9.13 -13.73
CA SER A 208 -1.35 8.54 -14.32
C SER A 208 -2.48 8.44 -13.30
N THR A 209 -3.61 7.86 -13.70
CA THR A 209 -4.79 7.60 -12.86
C THR A 209 -5.05 6.10 -12.68
N TRP A 210 -4.00 5.28 -12.84
CA TRP A 210 -4.08 3.82 -12.67
C TRP A 210 -4.22 3.40 -11.21
N TRP A 211 -3.30 3.84 -10.37
CA TRP A 211 -3.05 3.30 -9.02
C TRP A 211 -3.92 3.95 -7.93
N ASN A 212 -4.54 3.16 -7.04
CA ASN A 212 -5.57 3.59 -6.07
C ASN A 212 -5.05 4.01 -4.67
N GLY A 213 -3.73 4.05 -4.41
CA GLY A 213 -3.27 4.26 -3.02
C GLY A 213 -2.96 5.67 -2.58
N GLY A 214 -3.04 6.66 -3.47
CA GLY A 214 -2.81 8.07 -3.11
C GLY A 214 -4.11 8.77 -2.76
N LEU A 215 -4.03 9.82 -1.94
CA LEU A 215 -5.20 10.59 -1.50
C LEU A 215 -6.06 11.03 -2.70
N ARG A 216 -5.41 11.62 -3.71
CA ARG A 216 -6.03 12.02 -4.98
C ARG A 216 -6.61 10.87 -5.79
N THR A 217 -6.00 9.70 -5.74
CA THR A 217 -6.39 8.62 -6.65
C THR A 217 -7.48 7.75 -6.06
N THR A 218 -7.57 7.65 -4.73
CA THR A 218 -8.69 6.97 -4.06
C THR A 218 -10.02 7.65 -4.30
N VAL A 219 -10.06 8.99 -4.42
CA VAL A 219 -11.31 9.71 -4.65
C VAL A 219 -11.92 9.44 -6.04
N TYR A 220 -11.12 9.00 -7.03
CA TYR A 220 -11.63 8.60 -8.35
C TYR A 220 -12.65 7.47 -8.27
N TYR A 221 -12.40 6.51 -7.36
CA TYR A 221 -13.27 5.36 -7.14
C TYR A 221 -14.53 5.70 -6.33
N HIS A 222 -14.62 6.96 -5.88
CA HIS A 222 -15.74 7.52 -5.13
C HIS A 222 -16.47 8.63 -5.89
N ASN A 223 -16.35 8.62 -7.23
CA ASN A 223 -17.06 9.53 -8.14
C ASN A 223 -16.64 11.01 -7.99
N MET A 224 -15.41 11.29 -7.54
CA MET A 224 -14.90 12.64 -7.32
C MET A 224 -13.73 12.95 -8.27
N ILE A 225 -13.58 14.22 -8.63
CA ILE A 225 -12.46 14.68 -9.44
C ILE A 225 -11.26 14.95 -8.52
N GLY A 226 -10.26 14.07 -8.54
CA GLY A 226 -9.00 14.23 -7.81
C GLY A 226 -7.91 14.91 -8.65
N LEU A 227 -7.18 15.83 -8.04
CA LEU A 227 -6.14 16.62 -8.70
C LEU A 227 -4.88 16.62 -7.84
N LEU A 228 -3.72 16.56 -8.50
CA LEU A 228 -2.44 16.93 -7.89
C LEU A 228 -1.77 17.96 -8.76
N THR A 229 -1.03 18.86 -8.14
CA THR A 229 0.01 19.63 -8.82
C THR A 229 1.35 19.44 -8.13
N GLU A 230 2.42 19.53 -8.91
CA GLU A 230 3.78 19.50 -8.41
C GLU A 230 4.45 20.79 -8.78
N THR A 231 4.78 21.62 -7.80
CA THR A 231 5.27 22.98 -8.04
C THR A 231 6.70 23.13 -7.54
N ILE A 232 7.59 23.67 -8.36
CA ILE A 232 8.91 24.09 -7.89
C ILE A 232 8.74 25.15 -6.79
N GLY A 233 9.55 25.10 -5.73
CA GLY A 233 9.50 26.13 -4.69
C GLY A 233 10.34 25.78 -3.47
N ASN A 234 10.99 26.76 -2.88
CA ASN A 234 11.66 26.65 -1.59
C ASN A 234 11.73 28.05 -0.95
N PRO A 235 11.69 28.19 0.39
CA PRO A 235 11.90 29.48 1.05
C PRO A 235 13.22 30.15 0.65
N THR A 236 14.26 29.35 0.39
CA THR A 236 15.51 29.82 -0.22
C THR A 236 15.35 29.84 -1.74
N PRO A 237 15.65 30.95 -2.44
CA PRO A 237 15.54 31.03 -3.90
C PRO A 237 16.29 29.91 -4.61
N MET A 238 15.72 29.43 -5.72
CA MET A 238 16.26 28.33 -6.51
C MET A 238 16.36 28.70 -7.99
N GLU A 239 16.89 27.82 -8.82
CA GLU A 239 16.99 28.05 -10.27
C GLU A 239 16.02 27.14 -11.03
N VAL A 240 15.31 27.69 -12.01
CA VAL A 240 14.64 26.88 -13.03
C VAL A 240 15.71 26.26 -13.91
N ALA A 241 15.83 24.93 -13.88
CA ALA A 241 16.89 24.20 -14.57
C ALA A 241 16.86 24.41 -16.10
N PHE A 242 18.05 24.54 -16.71
CA PHE A 242 18.18 24.54 -18.18
C PHE A 242 18.04 23.13 -18.73
N VAL A 243 16.90 22.87 -19.38
CA VAL A 243 16.60 21.61 -20.05
C VAL A 243 16.23 21.92 -21.51
N PRO A 244 17.18 21.83 -22.46
CA PRO A 244 16.96 22.21 -23.86
C PRO A 244 15.70 21.59 -24.49
N ASP A 245 15.45 20.32 -24.20
CA ASP A 245 14.30 19.56 -24.73
C ASP A 245 12.93 20.09 -24.27
N ARG A 246 12.89 21.04 -23.32
CA ARG A 246 11.68 21.65 -22.78
C ARG A 246 11.47 23.09 -23.20
N LEU A 247 12.35 23.65 -24.05
CA LEU A 247 12.27 25.05 -24.48
C LEU A 247 11.29 25.26 -25.65
N LEU A 248 11.00 24.21 -26.43
CA LEU A 248 10.02 24.28 -27.50
C LEU A 248 8.61 24.08 -26.96
N PRO A 249 7.62 24.89 -27.39
CA PRO A 249 6.23 24.67 -27.02
C PRO A 249 5.71 23.37 -27.62
N THR A 250 4.96 22.61 -26.82
CA THR A 250 4.34 21.35 -27.23
C THR A 250 2.92 21.25 -26.70
N GLY A 251 2.17 20.22 -27.12
CA GLY A 251 0.88 19.90 -26.52
C GLY A 251 0.96 19.59 -25.01
N ASN A 252 2.12 19.20 -24.48
CA ASN A 252 2.32 18.98 -23.04
C ASN A 252 2.72 20.27 -22.31
N THR A 253 3.43 21.19 -22.97
CA THR A 253 3.93 22.46 -22.39
C THR A 253 3.72 23.59 -23.39
N PRO A 254 2.51 24.20 -23.45
CA PRO A 254 2.20 25.19 -24.48
C PRO A 254 2.95 26.50 -24.33
N PHE A 255 3.30 26.88 -23.09
CA PHE A 255 4.00 28.12 -22.79
C PHE A 255 5.25 27.80 -21.93
N PRO A 256 6.38 27.39 -22.54
CA PRO A 256 7.60 27.03 -21.81
C PRO A 256 8.24 28.24 -21.12
N ILE A 257 9.02 27.99 -20.06
CA ILE A 257 9.71 29.01 -19.28
C ILE A 257 11.22 28.97 -19.57
N MET A 258 11.86 30.14 -19.61
CA MET A 258 13.32 30.24 -19.69
C MET A 258 13.96 30.02 -18.31
N PRO A 259 15.18 29.43 -18.26
CA PRO A 259 15.94 29.31 -17.02
C PRO A 259 16.09 30.67 -16.35
N GLN A 260 15.81 30.73 -15.06
CA GLN A 260 15.91 31.94 -14.27
C GLN A 260 15.91 31.61 -12.79
N LYS A 261 16.37 32.58 -12.00
CA LYS A 261 16.19 32.57 -10.55
C LYS A 261 14.71 32.61 -10.22
N TRP A 262 14.30 31.72 -9.32
CA TRP A 262 12.93 31.48 -8.91
C TRP A 262 12.77 31.71 -7.41
N HIS A 263 11.78 32.53 -7.06
CA HIS A 263 11.49 32.95 -5.70
C HIS A 263 10.20 32.30 -5.20
N PHE A 264 10.15 31.98 -3.90
CA PHE A 264 9.03 31.27 -3.28
C PHE A 264 7.66 31.93 -3.51
N ALA A 265 7.61 33.27 -3.50
CA ALA A 265 6.38 34.02 -3.77
C ALA A 265 5.81 33.77 -5.17
N GLN A 266 6.67 33.48 -6.16
CA GLN A 266 6.20 33.13 -7.51
C GLN A 266 5.49 31.78 -7.49
N SER A 267 6.03 30.79 -6.78
CA SER A 267 5.37 29.49 -6.59
C SER A 267 4.01 29.62 -5.89
N LEU A 268 3.95 30.40 -4.81
CA LEU A 268 2.69 30.70 -4.10
C LEU A 268 1.66 31.32 -5.06
N ALA A 269 2.09 32.26 -5.91
CA ALA A 269 1.21 32.86 -6.89
C ALA A 269 0.68 31.83 -7.89
N TYR A 270 1.46 30.83 -8.33
CA TYR A 270 0.96 29.76 -9.21
C TYR A 270 -0.08 28.89 -8.50
N GLU A 271 0.16 28.46 -7.27
CA GLU A 271 -0.81 27.63 -6.52
C GLU A 271 -2.10 28.37 -6.21
N LEU A 272 -2.04 29.67 -5.89
CA LEU A 272 -3.25 30.48 -5.70
C LEU A 272 -4.04 30.65 -7.01
N SER A 273 -3.37 30.81 -8.14
CA SER A 273 -4.04 30.81 -9.45
C SER A 273 -4.67 29.45 -9.75
N ALA A 274 -4.00 28.35 -9.42
CA ALA A 274 -4.53 27.00 -9.54
C ALA A 274 -5.81 26.82 -8.71
N ASN A 275 -5.78 27.22 -7.42
CA ASN A 275 -6.94 27.20 -6.53
C ASN A 275 -8.10 28.02 -7.10
N ARG A 276 -7.83 29.23 -7.59
CA ARG A 276 -8.88 30.07 -8.20
C ARG A 276 -9.46 29.44 -9.45
N ALA A 277 -8.66 28.78 -10.29
CA ALA A 277 -9.18 28.04 -11.45
C ALA A 277 -10.10 26.89 -11.03
N VAL A 278 -9.73 26.13 -10.00
CA VAL A 278 -10.55 25.04 -9.44
C VAL A 278 -11.85 25.57 -8.85
N MET A 279 -11.80 26.63 -8.05
CA MET A 279 -13.01 27.25 -7.48
C MET A 279 -13.90 27.86 -8.56
N ASP A 280 -13.32 28.44 -9.60
CA ASP A 280 -14.04 29.05 -10.69
C ASP A 280 -14.86 28.04 -11.48
N VAL A 281 -14.23 26.94 -11.89
CA VAL A 281 -14.92 25.87 -12.60
C VAL A 281 -15.97 25.19 -11.70
N ALA A 282 -15.68 24.98 -10.41
CA ALA A 282 -16.65 24.44 -9.45
C ALA A 282 -17.88 25.34 -9.27
N SER A 283 -17.69 26.66 -9.22
CA SER A 283 -18.80 27.62 -9.11
C SER A 283 -19.61 27.70 -10.41
N LYS A 284 -18.96 27.79 -11.57
CA LYS A 284 -19.62 27.90 -12.89
C LYS A 284 -20.44 26.65 -13.22
N TYR A 285 -19.94 25.47 -12.87
CA TYR A 285 -20.54 24.17 -13.19
C TYR A 285 -21.07 23.44 -11.95
N ARG A 286 -21.45 24.19 -10.90
CA ARG A 286 -21.89 23.66 -9.60
C ARG A 286 -22.93 22.54 -9.72
N GLU A 287 -23.99 22.80 -10.47
CA GLU A 287 -25.11 21.88 -10.64
C GLU A 287 -24.69 20.63 -11.42
N ASP A 288 -23.83 20.79 -12.43
CA ASP A 288 -23.33 19.69 -13.24
C ASP A 288 -22.41 18.78 -12.42
N PHE A 289 -21.49 19.32 -11.62
CA PHE A 289 -20.63 18.53 -10.74
C PHE A 289 -21.44 17.73 -9.70
N LEU A 290 -22.43 18.38 -9.07
CA LEU A 290 -23.33 17.73 -8.11
C LEU A 290 -24.22 16.66 -8.78
N TYR A 291 -24.68 16.90 -10.00
CA TYR A 291 -25.46 15.91 -10.73
C TYR A 291 -24.60 14.75 -11.25
N ASN A 292 -23.38 15.03 -11.71
CA ASN A 292 -22.48 14.04 -12.28
C ASN A 292 -21.99 13.03 -11.23
N ILE A 293 -21.72 13.45 -9.99
CA ILE A 293 -21.41 12.51 -8.90
C ILE A 293 -22.57 11.52 -8.67
N TYR A 294 -23.82 12.00 -8.73
CA TYR A 294 -25.00 11.15 -8.71
C TYR A 294 -25.09 10.23 -9.93
N ARG A 295 -24.81 10.74 -11.14
CA ARG A 295 -24.85 9.92 -12.36
C ARG A 295 -23.84 8.78 -12.35
N MET A 296 -22.62 9.04 -11.92
CA MET A 296 -21.60 8.00 -11.77
C MET A 296 -22.01 6.97 -10.70
N GLY A 297 -22.57 7.42 -9.57
CA GLY A 297 -23.10 6.53 -8.53
C GLY A 297 -24.27 5.66 -9.03
N ARG A 298 -25.22 6.26 -9.76
CA ARG A 298 -26.36 5.55 -10.36
C ARG A 298 -25.91 4.53 -11.40
N ASN A 299 -24.96 4.90 -12.27
CA ASN A 299 -24.34 3.99 -13.24
C ASN A 299 -23.73 2.77 -12.54
N SER A 300 -23.00 3.00 -11.44
CA SER A 300 -22.38 1.95 -10.64
C SER A 300 -23.40 1.01 -10.00
N ILE A 301 -24.48 1.55 -9.41
CA ILE A 301 -25.60 0.76 -8.87
C ILE A 301 -26.24 -0.10 -9.97
N ASP A 302 -26.51 0.49 -11.14
CA ASP A 302 -27.11 -0.23 -12.27
C ASP A 302 -26.21 -1.34 -12.80
N ARG A 303 -24.91 -1.10 -12.93
CA ARG A 303 -23.92 -2.13 -13.29
C ARG A 303 -23.88 -3.24 -12.24
N GLY A 304 -23.97 -2.88 -10.95
CA GLY A 304 -24.04 -3.87 -9.87
C GLY A 304 -25.32 -4.72 -9.90
N ASN A 305 -26.42 -4.24 -10.47
CA ASN A 305 -27.71 -4.94 -10.54
C ASN A 305 -27.96 -5.76 -11.82
N ARG A 306 -27.15 -5.59 -12.88
CA ARG A 306 -27.32 -6.31 -14.17
C ARG A 306 -26.01 -6.86 -14.70
N ASP A 307 -26.08 -7.80 -15.64
CA ASP A 307 -24.87 -8.43 -16.15
C ASP A 307 -23.99 -7.39 -16.84
N THR A 308 -22.75 -7.30 -16.36
CA THR A 308 -21.72 -6.41 -16.90
C THR A 308 -20.41 -7.14 -17.03
N TRP A 309 -19.59 -6.64 -17.95
CA TRP A 309 -18.27 -7.16 -18.21
C TRP A 309 -17.33 -5.97 -18.28
N THR A 310 -16.50 -5.76 -17.25
CA THR A 310 -15.40 -4.80 -17.33
C THR A 310 -14.44 -5.24 -18.44
N LEU A 311 -14.13 -4.33 -19.36
CA LEU A 311 -13.15 -4.57 -20.42
C LEU A 311 -11.75 -4.36 -19.85
N THR A 312 -10.86 -5.31 -20.14
CA THR A 312 -9.46 -5.27 -19.71
C THR A 312 -8.54 -5.59 -20.88
N PRO A 313 -7.25 -5.19 -20.83
CA PRO A 313 -6.25 -5.53 -21.84
C PRO A 313 -6.23 -7.02 -22.19
N ASN A 314 -6.24 -7.91 -21.19
CA ASN A 314 -6.26 -9.36 -21.45
C ASN A 314 -7.52 -9.82 -22.20
N ARG A 315 -8.70 -9.26 -21.90
CA ARG A 315 -9.94 -9.61 -22.62
C ARG A 315 -9.89 -9.14 -24.08
N VAL A 316 -9.38 -7.94 -24.30
CA VAL A 316 -9.19 -7.41 -25.67
C VAL A 316 -8.14 -8.25 -26.42
N ALA A 317 -7.06 -8.65 -25.77
CA ALA A 317 -6.04 -9.52 -26.34
C ALA A 317 -6.60 -10.89 -26.73
N ALA A 318 -7.46 -11.49 -25.91
CA ALA A 318 -8.14 -12.75 -26.24
C ALA A 318 -9.00 -12.63 -27.51
N VAL A 319 -9.71 -11.52 -27.69
CA VAL A 319 -10.46 -11.27 -28.94
C VAL A 319 -9.53 -11.08 -30.12
N LYS A 320 -8.44 -10.31 -29.98
CA LYS A 320 -7.45 -10.14 -31.06
C LYS A 320 -6.87 -11.49 -31.50
N GLN A 321 -6.52 -12.35 -30.55
CA GLN A 321 -6.04 -13.71 -30.84
C GLN A 321 -7.11 -14.56 -31.54
N ALA A 322 -8.37 -14.47 -31.12
CA ALA A 322 -9.47 -15.17 -31.80
C ALA A 322 -9.66 -14.68 -33.25
N VAL A 323 -9.55 -13.37 -33.49
CA VAL A 323 -9.60 -12.77 -34.84
C VAL A 323 -8.45 -13.28 -35.70
N GLU A 324 -7.23 -13.28 -35.18
CA GLU A 324 -6.05 -13.77 -35.89
C GLU A 324 -6.15 -15.27 -36.20
N LYS A 325 -6.61 -16.08 -35.25
CA LYS A 325 -6.84 -17.52 -35.44
C LYS A 325 -7.86 -17.77 -36.55
N ASN A 326 -9.00 -17.07 -36.52
CA ASN A 326 -10.03 -17.22 -37.55
C ASN A 326 -9.53 -16.75 -38.92
N ARG A 327 -8.76 -15.66 -38.97
CA ARG A 327 -8.11 -15.18 -40.20
C ARG A 327 -7.15 -16.23 -40.76
N ALA A 328 -6.29 -16.81 -39.92
CA ALA A 328 -5.35 -17.86 -40.32
C ALA A 328 -6.07 -19.13 -40.79
N ALA A 329 -7.17 -19.50 -40.14
CA ALA A 329 -8.00 -20.63 -40.50
C ALA A 329 -8.99 -20.35 -41.65
N LYS A 330 -9.00 -19.14 -42.22
CA LYS A 330 -9.98 -18.68 -43.24
C LYS A 330 -11.45 -18.85 -42.79
N VAL A 331 -11.72 -18.79 -41.49
CA VAL A 331 -13.06 -18.84 -40.92
C VAL A 331 -13.67 -17.43 -40.92
N GLN A 332 -14.83 -17.27 -41.53
CA GLN A 332 -15.59 -16.03 -41.43
C GLN A 332 -16.38 -16.01 -40.12
N ALA A 333 -16.05 -15.06 -39.25
CA ALA A 333 -16.81 -14.80 -38.03
C ALA A 333 -17.32 -13.35 -38.03
N THR A 334 -18.56 -13.19 -37.57
CA THR A 334 -19.24 -11.91 -37.43
C THR A 334 -18.73 -11.14 -36.21
N PRO A 335 -18.88 -9.80 -36.16
CA PRO A 335 -18.60 -9.02 -34.96
C PRO A 335 -19.32 -9.54 -33.71
N VAL A 336 -20.54 -10.06 -33.85
CA VAL A 336 -21.31 -10.66 -32.73
C VAL A 336 -20.60 -11.89 -32.16
N GLN A 337 -20.02 -12.75 -33.01
CA GLN A 337 -19.27 -13.91 -32.54
C GLN A 337 -18.02 -13.51 -31.75
N TYR A 338 -17.33 -12.45 -32.15
CA TYR A 338 -16.21 -11.90 -31.36
C TYR A 338 -16.67 -11.21 -30.07
N LEU A 339 -17.81 -10.53 -30.10
CA LEU A 339 -18.42 -9.94 -28.89
C LEU A 339 -18.83 -11.01 -27.87
N ASN A 340 -19.24 -12.20 -28.31
CA ASN A 340 -19.56 -13.30 -27.41
C ASN A 340 -18.34 -13.77 -26.59
N VAL A 341 -17.11 -13.62 -27.13
CA VAL A 341 -15.88 -13.88 -26.37
C VAL A 341 -15.73 -12.91 -25.19
N LEU A 342 -16.13 -11.64 -25.36
CA LEU A 342 -16.10 -10.63 -24.29
C LEU A 342 -17.26 -10.78 -23.30
N ARG A 343 -18.35 -11.44 -23.72
CA ARG A 343 -19.59 -11.61 -22.96
C ARG A 343 -19.77 -13.02 -22.42
N ASP A 344 -18.68 -13.75 -22.19
CA ASP A 344 -18.72 -15.04 -21.52
C ASP A 344 -19.45 -14.90 -20.16
N PRO A 345 -20.56 -15.62 -19.91
CA PRO A 345 -21.29 -15.55 -18.65
C PRO A 345 -20.44 -15.82 -17.41
N ALA A 346 -19.37 -16.63 -17.51
CA ALA A 346 -18.45 -16.91 -16.42
C ALA A 346 -17.49 -15.74 -16.13
N ALA A 347 -17.30 -14.84 -17.10
CA ALA A 347 -16.47 -13.66 -17.00
C ALA A 347 -17.25 -12.40 -16.60
N ARG A 348 -18.53 -12.52 -16.23
CA ARG A 348 -19.31 -11.40 -15.69
C ARG A 348 -18.63 -10.82 -14.44
N ASP A 349 -18.83 -9.53 -14.24
CA ASP A 349 -18.52 -8.90 -12.96
C ASP A 349 -19.47 -9.46 -11.89
N PRO A 350 -19.02 -9.65 -10.64
CA PRO A 350 -19.86 -10.21 -9.59
C PRO A 350 -20.95 -9.24 -9.12
N ARG A 351 -22.06 -9.81 -8.67
CA ARG A 351 -23.16 -9.15 -7.93
C ARG A 351 -22.77 -8.82 -6.50
N GLY A 352 -21.87 -9.61 -5.94
CA GLY A 352 -21.31 -9.36 -4.63
C GLY A 352 -20.19 -10.34 -4.29
N TYR A 353 -19.54 -10.06 -3.18
CA TYR A 353 -18.51 -10.89 -2.60
C TYR A 353 -18.97 -11.37 -1.22
N ILE A 354 -18.69 -12.63 -0.91
CA ILE A 354 -18.92 -13.18 0.42
C ILE A 354 -17.58 -13.51 1.05
N ILE A 355 -17.32 -12.97 2.23
CA ILE A 355 -16.15 -13.26 3.07
C ILE A 355 -16.62 -14.22 4.18
N PRO A 356 -16.29 -15.51 4.11
CA PRO A 356 -16.75 -16.50 5.09
C PRO A 356 -16.17 -16.24 6.48
N ALA A 357 -17.00 -16.42 7.51
CA ALA A 357 -16.60 -16.21 8.92
C ALA A 357 -15.71 -17.32 9.50
N ASP A 358 -15.63 -18.46 8.82
CA ASP A 358 -14.93 -19.68 9.24
C ASP A 358 -13.50 -19.78 8.69
N GLN A 359 -13.00 -18.75 8.00
CA GLN A 359 -11.60 -18.71 7.59
C GLN A 359 -10.66 -18.56 8.79
N ALA A 360 -9.47 -19.17 8.71
CA ALA A 360 -8.53 -19.23 9.83
C ALA A 360 -8.16 -17.84 10.40
N ASP A 361 -7.85 -16.86 9.54
CA ASP A 361 -7.46 -15.50 9.93
C ASP A 361 -8.62 -14.50 9.75
N PHE A 362 -9.78 -14.81 10.32
CA PHE A 362 -10.94 -13.93 10.28
C PHE A 362 -10.70 -12.55 10.94
N PRO A 363 -9.85 -12.38 11.98
CA PRO A 363 -9.45 -11.05 12.46
C PRO A 363 -8.82 -10.17 11.37
N THR A 364 -7.95 -10.73 10.52
CA THR A 364 -7.41 -10.01 9.36
C THR A 364 -8.51 -9.69 8.33
N ALA A 365 -9.46 -10.59 8.09
CA ALA A 365 -10.60 -10.31 7.23
C ALA A 365 -11.50 -9.18 7.77
N ALA A 366 -11.68 -9.08 9.09
CA ALA A 366 -12.37 -7.94 9.71
C ALA A 366 -11.58 -6.63 9.56
N ARG A 367 -10.24 -6.66 9.61
CA ARG A 367 -9.39 -5.49 9.31
C ARG A 367 -9.54 -5.04 7.85
N PHE A 368 -9.61 -5.98 6.90
CA PHE A 368 -9.90 -5.69 5.50
C PHE A 368 -11.27 -5.02 5.33
N VAL A 369 -12.31 -5.58 5.96
CA VAL A 369 -13.65 -4.96 5.96
C VAL A 369 -13.61 -3.55 6.54
N ASN A 370 -12.82 -3.31 7.59
CA ASN A 370 -12.66 -1.97 8.15
C ASN A 370 -11.94 -1.01 7.21
N ALA A 371 -10.98 -1.46 6.39
CA ALA A 371 -10.40 -0.62 5.33
C ALA A 371 -11.46 -0.15 4.33
N LEU A 372 -12.37 -1.06 3.93
CA LEU A 372 -13.50 -0.73 3.05
C LEU A 372 -14.48 0.26 3.71
N VAL A 373 -14.85 0.03 4.98
CA VAL A 373 -15.77 0.91 5.72
C VAL A 373 -15.16 2.30 5.92
N LYS A 374 -13.86 2.42 6.22
CA LYS A 374 -13.17 3.70 6.33
C LYS A 374 -13.25 4.50 5.03
N ASN A 375 -13.16 3.81 3.90
CA ASN A 375 -13.37 4.32 2.55
C ASN A 375 -14.85 4.47 2.15
N GLY A 376 -15.81 4.34 3.08
CA GLY A 376 -17.22 4.62 2.80
C GLY A 376 -17.97 3.54 2.03
N ILE A 377 -17.39 2.34 1.87
CA ILE A 377 -18.07 1.19 1.28
C ILE A 377 -19.13 0.64 2.24
N THR A 378 -20.32 0.35 1.69
CA THR A 378 -21.38 -0.34 2.44
C THR A 378 -21.09 -1.83 2.50
N ILE A 379 -21.03 -2.34 3.73
CA ILE A 379 -20.81 -3.75 4.04
C ILE A 379 -22.00 -4.29 4.83
N HIS A 380 -22.36 -5.55 4.58
CA HIS A 380 -23.36 -6.26 5.36
C HIS A 380 -22.73 -7.42 6.14
N ARG A 381 -23.39 -7.84 7.21
CA ARG A 381 -23.08 -9.05 7.98
C ARG A 381 -24.28 -10.00 7.94
N ALA A 382 -24.04 -11.29 7.73
CA ALA A 382 -25.08 -12.29 7.85
C ALA A 382 -25.40 -12.57 9.33
N THR A 383 -26.65 -12.36 9.74
CA THR A 383 -27.10 -12.63 11.13
C THR A 383 -27.37 -14.10 11.39
N GLN A 384 -27.58 -14.89 10.34
CA GLN A 384 -27.77 -16.34 10.38
C GLN A 384 -27.00 -16.99 9.22
N ALA A 385 -26.85 -18.31 9.25
CA ALA A 385 -26.31 -19.05 8.12
C ALA A 385 -27.22 -18.90 6.89
N PHE A 386 -26.64 -18.89 5.69
CA PHE A 386 -27.37 -18.70 4.44
C PHE A 386 -26.69 -19.43 3.28
N ASN A 387 -27.39 -19.60 2.15
CA ASN A 387 -26.86 -20.21 0.95
C ASN A 387 -26.75 -19.19 -0.18
N ALA A 388 -25.65 -19.23 -0.94
CA ALA A 388 -25.49 -18.49 -2.19
C ALA A 388 -24.64 -19.32 -3.17
N SER A 389 -24.99 -19.31 -4.46
CA SER A 389 -24.30 -20.07 -5.52
C SER A 389 -24.03 -21.55 -5.16
N GLY A 390 -24.97 -22.20 -4.48
CA GLY A 390 -24.85 -23.62 -4.09
C GLY A 390 -23.91 -23.90 -2.91
N LYS A 391 -23.38 -22.87 -2.24
CA LYS A 391 -22.52 -22.98 -1.05
C LYS A 391 -23.23 -22.40 0.18
N SER A 392 -23.08 -23.07 1.32
CA SER A 392 -23.55 -22.60 2.62
C SER A 392 -22.49 -21.75 3.31
N TYR A 393 -22.91 -20.64 3.91
CA TYR A 393 -22.07 -19.68 4.62
C TYR A 393 -22.53 -19.53 6.07
N PRO A 394 -21.60 -19.51 7.04
CA PRO A 394 -21.96 -19.37 8.45
C PRO A 394 -22.47 -17.97 8.78
N ALA A 395 -23.24 -17.86 9.87
CA ALA A 395 -23.54 -16.58 10.50
C ALA A 395 -22.25 -15.81 10.83
N GLY A 396 -22.29 -14.48 10.75
CA GLY A 396 -21.13 -13.60 10.92
C GLY A 396 -20.35 -13.34 9.63
N SER A 397 -20.63 -14.05 8.53
CA SER A 397 -19.96 -13.81 7.25
C SER A 397 -20.25 -12.40 6.74
N TYR A 398 -19.25 -11.74 6.15
CA TYR A 398 -19.44 -10.42 5.57
C TYR A 398 -19.88 -10.53 4.10
N VAL A 399 -20.76 -9.63 3.69
CA VAL A 399 -21.31 -9.56 2.34
C VAL A 399 -21.11 -8.16 1.79
N VAL A 400 -20.43 -8.07 0.65
CA VAL A 400 -20.13 -6.82 -0.05
C VAL A 400 -20.87 -6.82 -1.38
N MET A 401 -22.01 -6.15 -1.44
CA MET A 401 -22.79 -6.03 -2.69
C MET A 401 -22.11 -5.06 -3.64
N THR A 402 -22.08 -5.37 -4.95
CA THR A 402 -21.52 -4.44 -5.94
C THR A 402 -22.53 -3.38 -6.40
N ALA A 403 -23.82 -3.56 -6.10
CA ALA A 403 -24.88 -2.58 -6.36
C ALA A 403 -24.85 -1.40 -5.37
N GLN A 404 -23.77 -0.62 -5.39
CA GLN A 404 -23.59 0.61 -4.61
C GLN A 404 -22.81 1.65 -5.42
N ALA A 405 -22.91 2.93 -5.05
CA ALA A 405 -22.33 4.03 -5.85
C ALA A 405 -20.81 3.96 -6.02
N PHE A 406 -20.09 3.41 -5.03
CA PHE A 406 -18.64 3.26 -5.03
C PHE A 406 -18.21 1.85 -5.46
N ARG A 407 -19.01 1.21 -6.32
CA ARG A 407 -18.69 -0.08 -6.96
C ARG A 407 -17.26 -0.15 -7.52
N PRO A 408 -16.69 0.89 -8.16
CA PRO A 408 -15.31 0.84 -8.63
C PRO A 408 -14.32 0.48 -7.53
N HIS A 409 -14.44 1.08 -6.34
CA HIS A 409 -13.56 0.78 -5.21
C HIS A 409 -13.72 -0.66 -4.74
N VAL A 410 -14.96 -1.17 -4.71
CA VAL A 410 -15.22 -2.59 -4.39
C VAL A 410 -14.49 -3.50 -5.38
N LEU A 411 -14.65 -3.30 -6.69
CA LEU A 411 -13.96 -4.13 -7.68
C LEU A 411 -12.44 -4.03 -7.53
N ASP A 412 -11.91 -2.83 -7.30
CA ASP A 412 -10.47 -2.59 -7.15
C ASP A 412 -9.83 -3.34 -5.98
N MET A 413 -10.60 -3.61 -4.92
CA MET A 413 -10.13 -4.30 -3.71
C MET A 413 -10.23 -5.83 -3.79
N PHE A 414 -11.07 -6.37 -4.68
CA PHE A 414 -11.33 -7.82 -4.80
C PHE A 414 -10.89 -8.43 -6.13
N GLU A 415 -10.96 -7.70 -7.24
CA GLU A 415 -10.62 -8.19 -8.57
C GLU A 415 -9.16 -7.89 -8.93
N PRO A 416 -8.51 -8.77 -9.72
CA PRO A 416 -7.13 -8.56 -10.11
C PRO A 416 -6.95 -7.34 -11.01
N GLN A 417 -5.90 -6.57 -10.74
CA GLN A 417 -5.49 -5.48 -11.63
C GLN A 417 -4.93 -6.03 -12.94
N ASN A 418 -5.24 -5.37 -14.05
CA ASN A 418 -4.87 -5.77 -15.40
C ASN A 418 -4.25 -4.58 -16.14
N HIS A 419 -3.03 -4.22 -15.77
CA HIS A 419 -2.35 -3.06 -16.35
C HIS A 419 -1.98 -3.36 -17.81
N PRO A 420 -2.18 -2.41 -18.74
CA PRO A 420 -1.79 -2.61 -20.14
C PRO A 420 -0.26 -2.63 -20.29
N ASP A 421 0.24 -3.28 -21.34
CA ASP A 421 1.65 -3.11 -21.71
C ASP A 421 1.88 -1.66 -22.18
N ASP A 422 2.57 -0.88 -21.36
CA ASP A 422 2.88 0.53 -21.62
C ASP A 422 4.30 0.65 -22.19
N ILE A 423 4.42 0.32 -23.47
CA ILE A 423 5.71 0.25 -24.19
C ILE A 423 5.68 1.31 -25.31
N PRO A 424 6.60 2.29 -25.31
CA PRO A 424 6.52 3.47 -26.18
C PRO A 424 6.67 3.13 -27.68
N TYR A 425 7.36 2.05 -28.01
CA TYR A 425 7.50 1.51 -29.36
C TYR A 425 7.91 0.03 -29.29
N PRO A 426 7.65 -0.80 -30.33
CA PRO A 426 8.02 -2.22 -30.33
C PRO A 426 9.51 -2.44 -29.99
N GLY A 427 9.78 -3.27 -28.98
CA GLY A 427 11.14 -3.55 -28.49
C GLY A 427 11.74 -2.48 -27.58
N GLY A 428 11.04 -1.37 -27.34
CA GLY A 428 11.44 -0.34 -26.38
C GLY A 428 11.31 -0.79 -24.92
N PRO A 429 11.96 -0.11 -23.98
CA PRO A 429 11.76 -0.36 -22.56
C PRO A 429 10.36 0.08 -22.14
N PRO A 430 9.65 -0.71 -21.31
CA PRO A 430 8.44 -0.29 -20.59
C PRO A 430 8.55 1.13 -20.00
N THR A 431 7.45 1.87 -20.02
CA THR A 431 7.31 3.12 -19.25
C THR A 431 6.92 2.76 -17.81
N PRO A 432 7.56 3.32 -16.77
CA PRO A 432 7.17 2.99 -15.40
C PRO A 432 5.75 3.47 -15.10
N PRO A 433 4.92 2.69 -14.39
CA PRO A 433 3.73 3.25 -13.77
C PRO A 433 4.10 4.39 -12.81
N TYR A 434 3.12 5.23 -12.48
CA TYR A 434 3.33 6.31 -11.51
C TYR A 434 3.77 5.77 -10.14
N ASP A 435 3.16 4.67 -9.71
CA ASP A 435 3.51 3.95 -8.47
C ASP A 435 3.40 2.43 -8.75
N ASN A 436 2.38 1.73 -8.25
CA ASN A 436 2.25 0.29 -8.46
C ASN A 436 1.39 -0.04 -9.69
N ALA A 437 1.68 -1.17 -10.34
CA ALA A 437 0.81 -1.75 -11.37
C ALA A 437 -0.30 -2.64 -10.79
N GLY A 438 -0.09 -3.27 -9.62
CA GLY A 438 -1.08 -4.12 -8.95
C GLY A 438 -1.00 -4.08 -7.42
N TRP A 439 -2.17 -4.07 -6.77
CA TRP A 439 -2.29 -3.87 -5.30
C TRP A 439 -3.55 -4.51 -4.69
N THR A 440 -4.21 -5.46 -5.38
CA THR A 440 -5.51 -6.03 -4.96
C THR A 440 -5.48 -6.44 -3.48
N LEU A 441 -6.13 -5.64 -2.63
CA LEU A 441 -5.90 -5.70 -1.19
C LEU A 441 -6.38 -7.01 -0.57
N ALA A 442 -7.48 -7.59 -1.06
CA ALA A 442 -7.95 -8.89 -0.60
C ALA A 442 -6.88 -9.99 -0.78
N TYR A 443 -6.09 -9.93 -1.87
CA TYR A 443 -4.98 -10.86 -2.10
C TYR A 443 -3.80 -10.58 -1.17
N LEU A 444 -3.36 -9.31 -1.08
CA LEU A 444 -2.26 -8.91 -0.21
C LEU A 444 -2.52 -9.24 1.26
N MET A 445 -3.79 -9.16 1.70
CA MET A 445 -4.19 -9.50 3.07
C MET A 445 -4.50 -11.00 3.27
N GLY A 446 -4.46 -11.81 2.21
CA GLY A 446 -4.76 -13.24 2.27
C GLY A 446 -6.24 -13.56 2.60
N VAL A 447 -7.15 -12.62 2.34
CA VAL A 447 -8.59 -12.76 2.64
C VAL A 447 -9.19 -13.80 1.71
N LYS A 448 -9.92 -14.76 2.29
CA LYS A 448 -10.72 -15.72 1.52
C LYS A 448 -12.09 -15.14 1.25
N PHE A 449 -12.51 -15.19 -0.01
CA PHE A 449 -13.80 -14.69 -0.45
C PHE A 449 -14.29 -15.48 -1.67
N ASP A 450 -15.61 -15.50 -1.85
CA ASP A 450 -16.25 -16.04 -3.05
C ASP A 450 -16.88 -14.90 -3.88
N ARG A 451 -16.74 -15.02 -5.20
CA ARG A 451 -17.43 -14.16 -6.18
C ARG A 451 -18.82 -14.74 -6.44
N VAL A 452 -19.87 -13.97 -6.22
CA VAL A 452 -21.25 -14.37 -6.51
C VAL A 452 -21.71 -13.64 -7.76
N LEU A 453 -21.96 -14.37 -8.84
CA LEU A 453 -22.30 -13.78 -10.15
C LEU A 453 -23.79 -13.48 -10.31
N ASP A 454 -24.64 -14.23 -9.63
CA ASP A 454 -26.10 -14.10 -9.72
C ASP A 454 -26.65 -13.28 -8.55
N ALA A 455 -27.87 -12.76 -8.68
CA ALA A 455 -28.51 -12.02 -7.60
C ALA A 455 -28.74 -12.96 -6.40
N PHE A 456 -28.46 -12.45 -5.19
CA PHE A 456 -28.63 -13.23 -3.97
C PHE A 456 -29.12 -12.34 -2.83
N THR A 457 -29.84 -12.95 -1.90
CA THR A 457 -30.35 -12.31 -0.69
C THR A 457 -30.10 -13.22 0.49
N GLY A 458 -30.24 -12.70 1.70
CA GLY A 458 -30.05 -13.44 2.93
C GLY A 458 -30.39 -12.59 4.14
N PRO A 459 -30.20 -13.13 5.35
CA PRO A 459 -30.47 -12.45 6.61
C PRO A 459 -29.37 -11.43 6.92
N PHE A 460 -29.18 -10.47 6.00
CA PHE A 460 -28.11 -9.50 6.00
C PHE A 460 -28.51 -8.23 6.74
N GLU A 461 -27.63 -7.77 7.61
CA GLU A 461 -27.75 -6.46 8.24
C GLU A 461 -26.60 -5.55 7.77
N LYS A 462 -26.89 -4.28 7.50
CA LYS A 462 -25.85 -3.30 7.20
C LYS A 462 -25.01 -3.05 8.46
N LEU A 463 -23.68 -3.06 8.33
CA LEU A 463 -22.81 -2.74 9.45
C LEU A 463 -22.98 -1.27 9.88
N ALA A 464 -23.29 -1.07 11.17
CA ALA A 464 -23.32 0.25 11.79
C ALA A 464 -21.90 0.62 12.27
N GLY A 465 -21.09 1.17 11.37
CA GLY A 465 -19.70 1.53 11.65
C GLY A 465 -18.71 0.41 11.37
N PHE A 466 -17.66 0.30 12.19
CA PHE A 466 -16.57 -0.65 11.97
C PHE A 466 -16.95 -2.07 12.39
N ALA A 467 -16.49 -3.05 11.61
CA ALA A 467 -16.51 -4.45 11.99
C ALA A 467 -15.73 -4.65 13.30
N PRO A 468 -16.35 -5.21 14.35
CA PRO A 468 -15.64 -5.51 15.59
C PRO A 468 -14.60 -6.61 15.34
N VAL A 469 -13.57 -6.66 16.18
CA VAL A 469 -12.69 -7.82 16.23
C VAL A 469 -13.53 -9.04 16.62
N PRO A 470 -13.53 -10.13 15.83
CA PRO A 470 -14.23 -11.35 16.19
C PRO A 470 -13.73 -11.86 17.54
N ARG A 471 -14.64 -12.17 18.48
CA ARG A 471 -14.23 -12.69 19.79
C ARG A 471 -13.71 -14.12 19.65
N GLY A 472 -12.54 -14.37 20.23
CA GLY A 472 -12.01 -15.70 20.45
C GLY A 472 -12.67 -16.36 21.65
N SER A 473 -12.19 -17.55 21.99
CA SER A 473 -12.69 -18.35 23.11
C SER A 473 -11.55 -18.81 24.01
N VAL A 474 -11.84 -19.05 25.29
CA VAL A 474 -10.92 -19.72 26.21
C VAL A 474 -11.65 -20.93 26.77
N ALA A 475 -11.18 -22.13 26.42
CA ALA A 475 -11.76 -23.35 26.97
C ALA A 475 -11.57 -23.41 28.49
N ALA A 476 -12.51 -24.04 29.20
CA ALA A 476 -12.31 -24.34 30.61
C ALA A 476 -11.04 -25.20 30.79
N PRO A 477 -10.19 -24.92 31.79
CA PRO A 477 -9.00 -25.73 32.02
C PRO A 477 -9.39 -27.18 32.27
N ALA A 478 -8.65 -28.12 31.68
CA ALA A 478 -8.78 -29.53 32.04
C ALA A 478 -8.36 -29.71 33.51
N ALA A 479 -9.02 -30.60 34.25
CA ALA A 479 -8.71 -30.82 35.67
C ALA A 479 -7.21 -31.13 35.85
N GLY A 480 -6.50 -30.27 36.58
CA GLY A 480 -5.07 -30.41 36.86
C GLY A 480 -4.11 -29.77 35.84
N SER A 481 -4.57 -29.33 34.66
CA SER A 481 -3.71 -28.70 33.66
C SER A 481 -3.89 -27.18 33.58
N THR A 482 -2.75 -26.50 33.43
CA THR A 482 -2.68 -25.06 33.20
C THR A 482 -2.24 -24.70 31.78
N LEU A 483 -2.15 -25.68 30.87
CA LEU A 483 -1.66 -25.46 29.52
C LEU A 483 -2.78 -25.08 28.55
N TYR A 484 -2.50 -24.08 27.72
CA TYR A 484 -3.37 -23.67 26.61
C TYR A 484 -2.61 -23.67 25.30
N ALA A 485 -3.17 -24.31 24.27
CA ALA A 485 -2.67 -24.23 22.89
C ALA A 485 -3.49 -23.23 22.06
N PHE A 486 -2.83 -22.53 21.15
CA PHE A 486 -3.48 -21.63 20.20
C PHE A 486 -2.75 -21.61 18.86
N GLY A 487 -3.51 -21.41 17.78
CA GLY A 487 -3.05 -21.63 16.42
C GLY A 487 -2.15 -20.50 15.87
N ARG A 488 -1.14 -20.88 15.09
CA ARG A 488 -0.24 -19.96 14.36
C ARG A 488 -0.84 -19.43 13.04
N GLY A 489 -2.02 -19.89 12.65
CA GLY A 489 -2.69 -19.51 11.40
C GLY A 489 -3.25 -18.08 11.36
N THR A 490 -3.09 -17.30 12.43
CA THR A 490 -3.55 -15.90 12.52
C THR A 490 -2.38 -14.98 12.83
N ASN A 491 -2.37 -13.78 12.24
CA ASN A 491 -1.33 -12.79 12.55
C ASN A 491 -1.37 -12.35 14.03
N ASP A 492 -2.58 -12.17 14.58
CA ASP A 492 -2.78 -11.73 15.96
C ASP A 492 -2.29 -12.77 17.01
N ALA A 493 -2.04 -14.03 16.62
CA ALA A 493 -1.39 -15.01 17.49
C ALA A 493 0.03 -14.58 17.91
N PHE A 494 0.75 -13.84 17.07
CA PHE A 494 2.08 -13.32 17.41
C PHE A 494 2.01 -12.18 18.41
N ALA A 495 0.99 -11.31 18.31
CA ALA A 495 0.71 -10.31 19.34
C ALA A 495 0.41 -10.98 20.69
N ALA A 496 -0.35 -12.07 20.69
CA ALA A 496 -0.59 -12.86 21.89
C ALA A 496 0.70 -13.42 22.49
N VAL A 497 1.57 -14.03 21.68
CA VAL A 497 2.88 -14.55 22.13
C VAL A 497 3.73 -13.44 22.73
N ASN A 498 3.87 -12.31 22.04
CA ASN A 498 4.65 -11.17 22.50
C ASN A 498 4.15 -10.61 23.83
N ARG A 499 2.83 -10.41 23.95
CA ARG A 499 2.20 -9.92 25.18
C ARG A 499 2.39 -10.88 26.35
N LEU A 500 2.25 -12.19 26.10
CA LEU A 500 2.43 -13.21 27.12
C LEU A 500 3.89 -13.31 27.57
N LEU A 501 4.84 -13.27 26.65
CA LEU A 501 6.28 -13.26 26.97
C LEU A 501 6.67 -12.00 27.75
N ALA A 502 6.15 -10.83 27.37
CA ALA A 502 6.38 -9.58 28.10
C ALA A 502 5.83 -9.62 29.54
N ALA A 503 4.76 -10.38 29.78
CA ALA A 503 4.20 -10.63 31.10
C ALA A 503 4.92 -11.77 31.88
N GLY A 504 6.01 -12.31 31.35
CA GLY A 504 6.78 -13.40 31.99
C GLY A 504 6.13 -14.79 31.88
N ALA A 505 5.18 -14.98 30.97
CA ALA A 505 4.57 -16.28 30.74
C ALA A 505 5.57 -17.28 30.14
N GLU A 506 5.40 -18.56 30.47
CA GLU A 506 6.11 -19.63 29.76
C GLU A 506 5.34 -19.98 28.48
N VAL A 507 5.86 -19.50 27.34
CA VAL A 507 5.33 -19.78 26.01
C VAL A 507 6.27 -20.73 25.28
N PHE A 508 5.70 -21.66 24.53
CA PHE A 508 6.39 -22.69 23.78
C PHE A 508 5.85 -22.74 22.34
N THR A 509 6.64 -23.30 21.44
CA THR A 509 6.20 -23.72 20.10
C THR A 509 6.40 -25.22 19.94
N VAL A 510 5.50 -25.89 19.23
CA VAL A 510 5.61 -27.33 18.93
C VAL A 510 6.29 -27.51 17.58
N GLY A 511 7.42 -28.21 17.53
CA GLY A 511 8.23 -28.35 16.31
C GLY A 511 7.80 -29.47 15.35
N ALA A 512 6.97 -30.40 15.81
CA ALA A 512 6.45 -31.51 15.02
C ALA A 512 4.94 -31.66 15.28
N GLN A 513 4.26 -32.42 14.42
CA GLN A 513 2.88 -32.79 14.69
C GLN A 513 2.84 -33.60 16.00
N SER A 514 2.02 -33.20 16.96
CA SER A 514 2.02 -33.82 18.30
C SER A 514 0.62 -34.17 18.80
N PRO A 515 0.42 -35.35 19.42
CA PRO A 515 -0.83 -35.69 20.09
C PRO A 515 -1.16 -34.71 21.24
N ALA A 516 -2.46 -34.49 21.45
CA ALA A 516 -2.97 -33.53 22.42
C ALA A 516 -4.36 -33.96 22.93
N GLY A 517 -4.39 -34.99 23.78
CA GLY A 517 -5.64 -35.65 24.15
C GLY A 517 -6.32 -36.25 22.91
N SER A 518 -7.55 -35.84 22.62
CA SER A 518 -8.33 -36.30 21.45
C SER A 518 -8.04 -35.55 20.14
N ALA A 519 -7.10 -34.60 20.12
CA ALA A 519 -6.72 -33.91 18.89
C ALA A 519 -5.21 -33.92 18.67
N THR A 520 -4.83 -33.37 17.53
CA THR A 520 -3.45 -33.28 17.07
C THR A 520 -3.07 -31.81 16.89
N LEU A 521 -1.93 -31.41 17.44
CA LEU A 521 -1.37 -30.08 17.23
C LEU A 521 -0.51 -30.10 15.96
N PRO A 522 -0.76 -29.22 14.97
CA PRO A 522 0.13 -29.06 13.84
C PRO A 522 1.47 -28.42 14.26
N PRO A 523 2.55 -28.62 13.49
CA PRO A 523 3.81 -27.90 13.66
C PRO A 523 3.59 -26.38 13.74
N GLY A 524 4.39 -25.75 14.60
CA GLY A 524 4.31 -24.33 14.90
C GLY A 524 3.23 -23.95 15.91
N THR A 525 2.36 -24.84 16.36
CA THR A 525 1.35 -24.49 17.38
C THR A 525 2.01 -23.84 18.62
N PHE A 526 1.44 -22.73 19.09
CA PHE A 526 1.90 -22.09 20.32
C PHE A 526 1.21 -22.74 21.52
N VAL A 527 1.96 -22.88 22.62
CA VAL A 527 1.45 -23.38 23.90
C VAL A 527 1.88 -22.42 25.00
N VAL A 528 0.98 -22.03 25.89
CA VAL A 528 1.27 -21.19 27.05
C VAL A 528 0.87 -21.90 28.33
N ARG A 529 1.70 -21.78 29.36
CA ARG A 529 1.35 -22.15 30.74
C ARG A 529 0.67 -21.00 31.46
N ALA A 530 -0.61 -21.19 31.78
CA ALA A 530 -1.40 -20.26 32.56
C ALA A 530 -1.00 -20.31 34.05
N ASN A 531 -1.01 -19.15 34.69
CA ASN A 531 -0.93 -18.97 36.13
C ASN A 531 -1.85 -17.80 36.52
N SER A 532 -1.86 -17.41 37.80
CA SER A 532 -2.70 -16.31 38.29
C SER A 532 -2.49 -14.99 37.55
N THR A 533 -1.27 -14.72 37.07
CA THR A 533 -0.92 -13.51 36.33
C THR A 533 -1.32 -13.59 34.84
N THR A 534 -1.12 -14.75 34.21
CA THR A 534 -1.30 -14.90 32.75
C THR A 534 -2.72 -15.28 32.35
N ALA A 535 -3.50 -15.91 33.22
CA ALA A 535 -4.90 -16.27 32.93
C ALA A 535 -5.78 -15.05 32.57
N PRO A 536 -5.73 -13.90 33.29
CA PRO A 536 -6.43 -12.69 32.86
C PRO A 536 -5.97 -12.15 31.50
N ILE A 537 -4.69 -12.31 31.15
CA ILE A 537 -4.14 -11.86 29.87
C ILE A 537 -4.67 -12.73 28.74
N ILE A 538 -4.74 -14.05 28.92
CA ILE A 538 -5.34 -15.00 27.97
C ILE A 538 -6.79 -14.63 27.67
N GLN A 539 -7.59 -14.32 28.71
CA GLN A 539 -8.97 -13.88 28.55
C GLN A 539 -9.08 -12.57 27.75
N LYS A 540 -8.24 -11.58 28.05
CA LYS A 540 -8.18 -10.33 27.28
C LYS A 540 -7.77 -10.55 25.84
N LEU A 541 -6.77 -11.39 25.58
CA LEU A 541 -6.32 -11.71 24.23
C LEU A 541 -7.42 -12.39 23.41
N ALA A 542 -8.21 -13.28 24.01
CA ALA A 542 -9.36 -13.86 23.33
C ALA A 542 -10.39 -12.79 22.94
N ALA A 543 -10.69 -11.83 23.82
CA ALA A 543 -11.66 -10.78 23.56
C ALA A 543 -11.16 -9.69 22.59
N GLU A 544 -9.92 -9.22 22.73
CA GLU A 544 -9.35 -8.07 22.02
C GLU A 544 -8.69 -8.43 20.69
N ARG A 545 -8.17 -9.66 20.58
CA ARG A 545 -7.37 -10.13 19.42
C ARG A 545 -7.99 -11.32 18.69
N GLY A 546 -9.13 -11.82 19.18
CA GLY A 546 -9.86 -12.91 18.53
C GLY A 546 -9.19 -14.28 18.61
N ILE A 547 -8.26 -14.47 19.55
CA ILE A 547 -7.50 -15.71 19.67
C ILE A 547 -8.29 -16.76 20.46
N SER A 548 -8.40 -17.97 19.91
CA SER A 548 -9.01 -19.09 20.63
C SER A 548 -7.96 -19.96 21.29
N PHE A 549 -8.07 -20.10 22.61
CA PHE A 549 -7.19 -20.88 23.47
C PHE A 549 -7.87 -22.20 23.85
N ARG A 550 -7.27 -23.30 23.41
CA ARG A 550 -7.70 -24.65 23.74
C ARG A 550 -6.98 -25.13 24.99
N ALA A 551 -7.72 -25.59 25.99
CA ALA A 551 -7.14 -26.24 27.17
C ALA A 551 -6.51 -27.58 26.78
N MET A 552 -5.34 -27.85 27.34
CA MET A 552 -4.54 -29.03 27.08
C MET A 552 -4.51 -29.92 28.32
N GLY A 553 -4.18 -31.20 28.15
CA GLY A 553 -3.86 -32.10 29.28
C GLY A 553 -2.49 -31.80 29.87
N ASP A 554 -1.86 -32.80 30.50
CA ASP A 554 -0.52 -32.67 31.09
C ASP A 554 0.57 -32.43 30.04
N ALA A 555 1.57 -31.61 30.40
CA ALA A 555 2.69 -31.22 29.52
C ALA A 555 3.46 -32.41 28.93
N GLY A 556 3.51 -33.55 29.64
CA GLY A 556 4.22 -34.75 29.22
C GLY A 556 3.63 -35.43 27.98
N SER A 557 2.43 -35.05 27.53
CA SER A 557 1.81 -35.60 26.33
C SER A 557 2.15 -34.84 25.05
N ILE A 558 2.85 -33.69 25.13
CA ILE A 558 3.16 -32.84 23.96
C ILE A 558 4.65 -32.93 23.65
N GLU A 559 4.95 -33.63 22.57
CA GLU A 559 6.31 -33.82 22.07
C GLU A 559 6.84 -32.60 21.31
N GLY A 560 8.15 -32.35 21.41
CA GLY A 560 8.81 -31.33 20.59
C GLY A 560 8.49 -29.88 20.98
N MET A 561 8.11 -29.63 22.24
CA MET A 561 7.93 -28.27 22.76
C MET A 561 9.28 -27.55 22.94
N THR A 562 9.46 -26.42 22.26
CA THR A 562 10.60 -25.53 22.43
C THR A 562 10.14 -24.26 23.13
N LYS A 563 10.77 -23.91 24.27
CA LYS A 563 10.45 -22.69 25.03
C LYS A 563 10.89 -21.44 24.26
N LEU A 564 9.96 -20.52 24.03
CA LEU A 564 10.23 -19.22 23.41
C LEU A 564 10.71 -18.21 24.46
N ARG A 565 11.46 -17.22 23.99
CA ARG A 565 11.96 -16.09 24.79
C ARG A 565 11.60 -14.79 24.10
N VAL A 566 11.59 -13.69 24.85
CA VAL A 566 11.45 -12.35 24.28
C VAL A 566 12.59 -12.14 23.27
N PRO A 567 12.32 -11.93 21.97
CA PRO A 567 13.37 -11.79 20.97
C PRO A 567 14.05 -10.43 21.11
N ARG A 568 15.38 -10.38 20.98
CA ARG A 568 16.13 -9.12 20.90
C ARG A 568 16.33 -8.76 19.43
N VAL A 569 15.44 -7.93 18.89
CA VAL A 569 15.41 -7.60 17.45
C VAL A 569 16.10 -6.27 17.18
N ALA A 570 17.06 -6.25 16.26
CA ALA A 570 17.59 -5.05 15.64
C ALA A 570 16.90 -4.81 14.29
N LEU A 571 16.40 -3.60 14.07
CA LEU A 571 15.88 -3.15 12.78
C LEU A 571 16.75 -2.02 12.25
N TRP A 572 17.34 -2.22 11.07
CA TRP A 572 18.17 -1.19 10.46
C TRP A 572 17.35 0.00 9.95
N ASP A 573 17.89 1.21 10.15
CA ASP A 573 17.41 2.47 9.59
C ASP A 573 18.60 3.36 9.20
N VAL A 574 18.33 4.47 8.51
CA VAL A 574 19.33 5.45 8.06
C VAL A 574 19.04 6.82 8.68
N TYR A 575 20.05 7.69 8.76
CA TYR A 575 19.82 9.10 9.07
C TYR A 575 18.82 9.73 8.09
N GLY A 576 17.84 10.48 8.61
CA GLY A 576 16.71 10.99 7.82
C GLY A 576 15.57 9.98 7.65
N GLY A 577 15.84 8.70 7.88
CA GLY A 577 14.89 7.61 7.94
C GLY A 577 14.59 6.92 6.61
N SER A 578 14.31 5.63 6.68
CA SER A 578 13.91 4.74 5.59
C SER A 578 12.40 4.46 5.67
N MET A 579 11.69 4.63 4.56
CA MET A 579 10.25 4.34 4.47
C MET A 579 9.96 2.83 4.69
N PRO A 580 10.66 1.89 4.02
CA PRO A 580 10.55 0.46 4.33
C PRO A 580 10.81 0.12 5.82
N SER A 581 11.81 0.77 6.44
CA SER A 581 12.06 0.62 7.88
C SER A 581 10.90 1.17 8.72
N GLY A 582 10.34 2.33 8.35
CA GLY A 582 9.11 2.88 8.90
C GLY A 582 7.96 1.87 8.91
N TRP A 583 7.54 1.41 7.74
CA TRP A 583 6.45 0.45 7.62
C TRP A 583 6.72 -0.87 8.36
N THR A 584 7.97 -1.31 8.41
CA THR A 584 8.35 -2.48 9.22
C THR A 584 8.17 -2.20 10.72
N ARG A 585 8.55 -1.03 11.23
CA ARG A 585 8.26 -0.60 12.61
C ARG A 585 6.76 -0.62 12.89
N PHE A 586 5.96 -0.04 11.99
CA PHE A 586 4.51 -0.04 12.12
C PHE A 586 3.98 -1.46 12.33
N VAL A 587 4.37 -2.41 11.49
CA VAL A 587 3.97 -3.80 11.60
C VAL A 587 4.45 -4.42 12.93
N LEU A 588 5.72 -4.25 13.29
CA LEU A 588 6.26 -4.78 14.55
C LEU A 588 5.49 -4.26 15.77
N GLU A 589 5.17 -2.96 15.80
CA GLU A 589 4.38 -2.35 16.88
C GLU A 589 2.93 -2.86 16.91
N GLN A 590 2.26 -2.99 15.75
CA GLN A 590 0.88 -3.50 15.68
C GLN A 590 0.76 -4.93 16.24
N PHE A 591 1.84 -5.71 16.16
CA PHE A 591 1.93 -7.08 16.67
C PHE A 591 2.83 -7.22 17.91
N GLU A 592 3.12 -6.11 18.59
CA GLU A 592 3.78 -6.06 19.91
C GLU A 592 5.19 -6.65 19.97
N PHE A 593 5.91 -6.72 18.84
CA PHE A 593 7.30 -7.16 18.83
C PHE A 593 8.21 -6.10 19.46
N PRO A 594 9.06 -6.47 20.43
CA PRO A 594 10.11 -5.57 20.89
C PRO A 594 11.21 -5.47 19.82
N TYR A 595 11.67 -4.25 19.55
CA TYR A 595 12.79 -4.02 18.65
C TYR A 595 13.58 -2.77 19.06
N GLN A 596 14.82 -2.71 18.60
CA GLN A 596 15.68 -1.55 18.66
C GLN A 596 16.03 -1.12 17.23
N VAL A 597 15.85 0.16 16.94
CA VAL A 597 16.36 0.74 15.69
C VAL A 597 17.87 0.89 15.79
N VAL A 598 18.59 0.43 14.78
CA VAL A 598 20.05 0.49 14.69
C VAL A 598 20.49 1.16 13.39
N TYR A 599 21.65 1.82 13.43
CA TYR A 599 22.22 2.53 12.29
C TYR A 599 23.56 1.89 11.87
N ALA A 600 24.16 2.40 10.79
CA ALA A 600 25.42 1.86 10.27
C ALA A 600 26.52 1.78 11.36
N ASN A 601 26.70 2.83 12.16
CA ASN A 601 27.71 2.86 13.22
C ASN A 601 27.45 1.85 14.35
N ASP A 602 26.18 1.56 14.66
CA ASP A 602 25.82 0.53 15.64
C ASP A 602 26.22 -0.86 15.15
N LEU A 603 26.06 -1.11 13.85
CA LEU A 603 26.45 -2.37 13.21
C LEU A 603 27.97 -2.50 13.08
N ASP A 604 28.65 -1.43 12.64
CA ASP A 604 30.10 -1.38 12.48
C ASP A 604 30.83 -1.56 13.82
N GLY A 605 30.23 -1.14 14.93
CA GLY A 605 30.75 -1.35 16.28
C GLY A 605 30.84 -2.83 16.72
N GLY A 606 30.19 -3.74 15.99
CA GLY A 606 30.30 -5.18 16.20
C GLY A 606 29.67 -5.68 17.52
N ASN A 607 30.09 -6.89 17.93
CA ASN A 607 29.56 -7.59 19.11
C ASN A 607 28.02 -7.71 19.14
N LEU A 608 27.42 -7.93 17.97
CA LEU A 608 25.96 -7.87 17.78
C LEU A 608 25.23 -8.96 18.57
N ASN A 609 25.77 -10.18 18.69
CA ASN A 609 25.11 -11.28 19.43
C ASN A 609 24.94 -11.00 20.93
N ALA A 610 25.78 -10.13 21.50
CA ALA A 610 25.63 -9.72 22.90
C ALA A 610 24.36 -8.89 23.10
N LYS A 611 23.87 -8.22 22.06
CA LYS A 611 22.72 -7.30 22.12
C LYS A 611 21.47 -7.86 21.45
N PHE A 612 21.63 -8.62 20.37
CA PHE A 612 20.55 -9.02 19.47
C PHE A 612 20.59 -10.52 19.17
N ASP A 613 19.41 -11.07 18.90
CA ASP A 613 19.20 -12.42 18.38
C ASP A 613 18.85 -12.37 16.89
N VAL A 614 18.19 -11.28 16.45
CA VAL A 614 17.69 -11.09 15.09
C VAL A 614 18.11 -9.72 14.57
N LEU A 615 18.57 -9.67 13.31
CA LEU A 615 18.80 -8.44 12.55
C LEU A 615 17.87 -8.41 11.34
N ILE A 616 17.07 -7.35 11.21
CA ILE A 616 16.19 -7.10 10.07
C ILE A 616 16.79 -6.02 9.19
N LEU A 617 17.03 -6.37 7.93
CA LEU A 617 17.38 -5.44 6.86
C LEU A 617 16.17 -5.28 5.94
N PRO A 618 15.44 -4.15 6.01
CA PRO A 618 14.30 -3.87 5.14
C PRO A 618 14.77 -3.56 3.71
N ASP A 619 13.82 -3.42 2.80
CA ASP A 619 14.10 -2.99 1.42
C ASP A 619 14.93 -1.68 1.39
N GLY A 620 15.81 -1.57 0.39
CA GLY A 620 16.77 -0.48 0.25
C GLY A 620 18.00 -0.54 1.17
N ALA A 621 18.08 -1.50 2.12
CA ALA A 621 19.26 -1.74 2.97
C ALA A 621 20.40 -2.42 2.18
N THR A 622 20.95 -1.72 1.21
CA THR A 622 22.01 -2.20 0.32
C THR A 622 23.40 -1.81 0.80
N LEU A 623 24.37 -2.72 0.67
CA LEU A 623 25.76 -2.49 1.04
C LEU A 623 26.42 -1.55 0.03
N ALA A 624 26.95 -0.42 0.50
CA ALA A 624 27.74 0.46 -0.34
C ALA A 624 29.05 -0.20 -0.78
N ALA A 625 29.42 -0.01 -2.06
CA ALA A 625 30.66 -0.54 -2.65
C ALA A 625 31.93 0.11 -2.09
N SER A 626 31.81 1.31 -1.52
CA SER A 626 32.88 2.00 -0.79
C SER A 626 32.26 2.89 0.28
N ASP A 627 33.07 3.33 1.24
CA ASP A 627 32.67 4.34 2.24
C ASP A 627 32.48 5.75 1.64
N SER A 628 32.62 5.90 0.31
CA SER A 628 32.42 7.19 -0.35
C SER A 628 30.95 7.61 -0.34
N THR A 629 30.71 8.85 0.06
CA THR A 629 29.39 9.47 0.20
C THR A 629 28.85 9.90 -1.16
N ARG A 630 28.52 8.99 -2.08
CA ARG A 630 27.72 9.34 -3.28
C ARG A 630 26.26 8.96 -3.02
N GLY A 631 25.41 9.92 -2.65
CA GLY A 631 23.98 9.69 -2.33
C GLY A 631 23.31 10.90 -1.65
N PHE A 632 22.06 10.78 -1.21
CA PHE A 632 21.31 11.88 -0.56
C PHE A 632 22.03 12.47 0.68
N GLU A 633 22.72 11.64 1.45
CA GLU A 633 23.57 12.06 2.59
C GLU A 633 24.80 12.86 2.17
N SER A 634 25.25 12.77 0.91
CA SER A 634 26.39 13.57 0.41
C SER A 634 26.11 15.07 0.38
N ARG A 635 24.84 15.45 0.56
CA ARG A 635 24.37 16.83 0.55
C ARG A 635 24.22 17.39 1.97
N ILE A 636 24.46 16.58 3.01
CA ILE A 636 24.32 16.97 4.41
C ILE A 636 25.71 16.95 5.04
N GLN A 637 26.22 18.12 5.39
CA GLN A 637 27.49 18.21 6.09
C GLN A 637 27.30 17.73 7.53
N PRO A 638 28.13 16.83 8.07
CA PRO A 638 28.03 16.39 9.47
C PRO A 638 28.07 17.54 10.49
N ALA A 639 28.75 18.63 10.14
CA ALA A 639 28.78 19.86 10.95
C ALA A 639 27.39 20.52 11.11
N ASP A 640 26.51 20.38 10.11
CA ASP A 640 25.16 20.94 10.10
C ASP A 640 24.11 20.01 10.75
N VAL A 641 24.55 18.83 11.20
CA VAL A 641 23.73 17.86 11.94
C VAL A 641 23.96 18.08 13.44
N PRO A 642 22.89 18.30 14.24
CA PRO A 642 23.00 18.40 15.68
C PRO A 642 23.65 17.15 16.30
N GLU A 643 24.41 17.34 17.37
CA GLU A 643 25.28 16.32 17.95
C GLU A 643 24.53 15.02 18.29
N GLU A 644 23.30 15.15 18.79
CA GLU A 644 22.46 14.02 19.18
C GLU A 644 22.05 13.10 18.01
N TRP A 645 22.10 13.58 16.77
CA TRP A 645 21.77 12.78 15.58
C TRP A 645 22.99 12.28 14.80
N ARG A 646 24.18 12.85 15.03
CA ARG A 646 25.42 12.43 14.34
C ARG A 646 25.72 10.93 14.44
N PRO A 647 25.46 10.24 15.58
CA PRO A 647 25.69 8.79 15.66
C PRO A 647 24.88 7.96 14.65
N ARG A 648 23.78 8.50 14.12
CA ARG A 648 22.90 7.83 13.16
C ARG A 648 23.34 7.97 11.71
N MET A 649 24.29 8.88 11.45
CA MET A 649 24.82 9.11 10.11
C MET A 649 25.66 7.94 9.63
N GLY A 650 25.73 7.78 8.31
CA GLY A 650 26.57 6.78 7.67
C GLY A 650 25.76 5.68 7.01
N ARG A 651 26.45 4.85 6.23
CA ARG A 651 25.85 3.79 5.42
C ARG A 651 26.50 2.47 5.75
N ILE A 652 25.70 1.41 5.66
CA ILE A 652 26.24 0.05 5.71
C ILE A 652 27.13 -0.19 4.49
N SER A 653 28.28 -0.83 4.68
CA SER A 653 29.26 -1.05 3.62
C SER A 653 29.80 -2.48 3.61
N ALA A 654 30.25 -2.92 2.43
CA ALA A 654 30.88 -4.23 2.29
C ALA A 654 32.20 -4.33 3.08
N ALA A 655 32.90 -3.20 3.28
CA ALA A 655 34.19 -3.16 3.96
C ALA A 655 34.08 -3.22 5.49
N ARG A 656 33.12 -2.49 6.07
CA ARG A 656 33.00 -2.34 7.54
C ARG A 656 31.86 -3.15 8.14
N THR A 657 30.68 -3.07 7.55
CA THR A 657 29.46 -3.64 8.12
C THR A 657 29.32 -5.13 7.83
N LEU A 658 29.60 -5.56 6.59
CA LEU A 658 29.43 -6.96 6.17
C LEU A 658 30.23 -7.95 7.05
N PRO A 659 31.50 -7.69 7.43
CA PRO A 659 32.22 -8.56 8.37
C PRO A 659 31.50 -8.72 9.72
N GLN A 660 30.88 -7.65 10.24
CA GLN A 660 30.15 -7.70 11.51
C GLN A 660 28.84 -8.48 11.38
N ILE A 661 28.10 -8.31 10.28
CA ILE A 661 26.90 -9.09 9.97
C ILE A 661 27.26 -10.57 9.80
N ARG A 662 28.34 -10.88 9.09
CA ARG A 662 28.85 -12.25 8.92
C ARG A 662 29.16 -12.88 10.28
N ALA A 663 29.94 -12.19 11.11
CA ALA A 663 30.28 -12.66 12.45
C ALA A 663 29.02 -12.85 13.33
N PHE A 664 28.03 -11.98 13.21
CA PHE A 664 26.76 -12.08 13.91
C PHE A 664 26.01 -13.37 13.57
N VAL A 665 25.86 -13.67 12.28
CA VAL A 665 25.16 -14.87 11.83
C VAL A 665 25.99 -16.12 12.16
N GLU A 666 27.30 -16.12 11.91
CA GLU A 666 28.17 -17.26 12.21
C GLU A 666 28.14 -17.67 13.68
N LYS A 667 27.95 -16.70 14.60
CA LYS A 667 27.83 -16.93 16.05
C LYS A 667 26.41 -17.21 16.54
N GLY A 668 25.46 -17.48 15.64
CA GLY A 668 24.11 -17.94 16.00
C GLY A 668 22.99 -16.93 15.80
N GLY A 669 23.30 -15.72 15.32
CA GLY A 669 22.30 -14.70 15.00
C GLY A 669 21.44 -15.09 13.79
N THR A 670 20.24 -14.51 13.70
CA THR A 670 19.34 -14.67 12.55
C THR A 670 19.28 -13.38 11.75
N LEU A 671 19.60 -13.42 10.45
CA LEU A 671 19.48 -12.30 9.52
C LEU A 671 18.22 -12.46 8.67
N LEU A 672 17.36 -11.43 8.67
CA LEU A 672 16.16 -11.34 7.85
C LEU A 672 16.34 -10.19 6.85
N ALA A 673 16.49 -10.50 5.55
CA ALA A 673 16.76 -9.50 4.52
C ALA A 673 15.61 -9.46 3.50
N LEU A 674 14.95 -8.31 3.36
CA LEU A 674 13.72 -8.12 2.59
C LEU A 674 13.97 -7.28 1.33
N GLY A 675 13.27 -7.59 0.24
CA GLY A 675 13.39 -6.83 -1.01
C GLY A 675 14.82 -6.89 -1.55
N ASP A 676 15.33 -5.74 -1.99
CA ASP A 676 16.69 -5.63 -2.52
C ASP A 676 17.79 -5.96 -1.51
N ALA A 677 17.50 -5.89 -0.19
CA ALA A 677 18.45 -6.30 0.83
C ALA A 677 18.76 -7.81 0.76
N ALA A 678 17.86 -8.62 0.17
CA ALA A 678 18.07 -10.06 -0.02
C ALA A 678 19.29 -10.39 -0.90
N ASN A 679 19.77 -9.43 -1.71
CA ASN A 679 21.01 -9.56 -2.48
C ASN A 679 22.26 -9.77 -1.61
N ILE A 680 22.20 -9.48 -0.31
CA ILE A 680 23.28 -9.79 0.65
C ILE A 680 23.66 -11.28 0.65
N GLY A 681 22.73 -12.17 0.25
CA GLY A 681 23.01 -13.60 0.09
C GLY A 681 24.18 -13.88 -0.85
N TYR A 682 24.33 -13.12 -1.94
CA TYR A 682 25.46 -13.24 -2.86
C TYR A 682 26.77 -12.84 -2.20
N THR A 683 26.77 -11.75 -1.44
CA THR A 683 27.96 -11.22 -0.75
C THR A 683 28.36 -12.10 0.44
N LEU A 684 27.41 -12.82 1.04
CA LEU A 684 27.67 -13.83 2.06
C LEU A 684 28.26 -15.12 1.49
N GLY A 685 28.21 -15.31 0.16
CA GLY A 685 28.75 -16.47 -0.54
C GLY A 685 27.80 -17.66 -0.56
N LEU A 686 26.50 -17.43 -0.41
CA LEU A 686 25.50 -18.50 -0.51
C LEU A 686 25.49 -19.09 -1.93
N PRO A 687 25.23 -20.41 -2.09
CA PRO A 687 25.20 -21.11 -3.38
C PRO A 687 23.94 -20.75 -4.19
N LEU A 688 23.82 -19.48 -4.56
CA LEU A 688 22.70 -18.88 -5.29
C LEU A 688 23.17 -18.27 -6.60
N ALA A 689 22.29 -18.22 -7.58
CA ALA A 689 22.38 -17.46 -8.82
C ALA A 689 21.12 -16.61 -8.99
N ASP A 690 21.22 -15.53 -9.76
CA ASP A 690 20.08 -14.72 -10.15
C ASP A 690 19.19 -15.52 -11.12
N ALA A 691 17.87 -15.49 -10.91
CA ALA A 691 16.90 -16.13 -11.78
C ALA A 691 16.57 -15.30 -13.04
N VAL A 692 16.83 -13.99 -13.01
CA VAL A 692 16.42 -13.04 -14.04
C VAL A 692 17.60 -12.74 -14.99
N THR A 693 18.14 -13.81 -15.57
CA THR A 693 19.27 -13.75 -16.51
C THR A 693 18.94 -14.40 -17.85
N ASP A 694 19.69 -14.04 -18.89
CA ASP A 694 19.71 -14.76 -20.14
C ASP A 694 20.47 -16.10 -20.04
N SER A 695 20.54 -16.84 -21.14
CA SER A 695 21.24 -18.13 -21.21
C SER A 695 22.75 -18.04 -21.01
N ALA A 696 23.34 -16.85 -21.09
CA ALA A 696 24.75 -16.59 -20.82
C ALA A 696 24.99 -16.13 -19.36
N GLY A 697 23.94 -16.05 -18.54
CA GLY A 697 24.01 -15.61 -17.14
C GLY A 697 24.08 -14.08 -16.98
N LYS A 698 23.78 -13.31 -18.04
CA LYS A 698 23.71 -11.84 -17.97
C LYS A 698 22.29 -11.41 -17.59
N GLY A 699 22.16 -10.45 -16.68
CA GLY A 699 20.86 -9.92 -16.26
C GLY A 699 20.01 -9.40 -17.44
N LEU A 700 18.71 -9.70 -17.41
CA LEU A 700 17.77 -9.26 -18.45
C LEU A 700 17.60 -7.74 -18.40
N SER A 701 17.57 -7.12 -19.58
CA SER A 701 17.26 -5.69 -19.69
C SER A 701 15.79 -5.41 -19.40
N ARG A 702 15.46 -4.16 -19.09
CA ARG A 702 14.06 -3.74 -18.84
C ARG A 702 13.13 -4.02 -20.03
N ALA A 703 13.64 -4.00 -21.25
CA ALA A 703 12.87 -4.35 -22.45
C ALA A 703 12.53 -5.85 -22.52
N GLN A 704 13.29 -6.70 -21.82
CA GLN A 704 13.09 -8.15 -21.77
C GLN A 704 12.30 -8.59 -20.54
N TYR A 705 12.48 -7.90 -19.40
CA TYR A 705 11.84 -8.22 -18.13
C TYR A 705 11.51 -6.95 -17.35
N TYR A 706 10.26 -6.82 -16.90
CA TYR A 706 9.84 -5.72 -16.04
C TYR A 706 8.57 -6.09 -15.27
N VAL A 707 8.65 -6.10 -13.94
CA VAL A 707 7.52 -6.40 -13.05
C VAL A 707 7.43 -5.27 -12.04
N PRO A 708 6.84 -4.12 -12.40
CA PRO A 708 6.66 -3.03 -11.44
C PRO A 708 5.58 -3.40 -10.44
N GLY A 709 5.81 -3.09 -9.16
CA GLY A 709 4.89 -3.24 -8.03
C GLY A 709 3.60 -3.99 -8.34
N SER A 710 3.63 -5.31 -8.21
CA SER A 710 2.57 -6.23 -8.63
C SER A 710 2.38 -7.37 -7.62
N VAL A 711 1.24 -8.05 -7.72
CA VAL A 711 0.92 -9.21 -6.88
C VAL A 711 1.13 -10.48 -7.68
N LEU A 712 2.01 -11.35 -7.19
CA LEU A 712 2.34 -12.65 -7.81
C LEU A 712 1.99 -13.79 -6.86
N ALA A 713 1.63 -14.95 -7.41
CA ALA A 713 1.32 -16.15 -6.64
C ALA A 713 2.55 -17.06 -6.49
N VAL A 714 2.82 -17.54 -5.29
CA VAL A 714 3.93 -18.47 -4.98
C VAL A 714 3.42 -19.75 -4.31
N ALA A 715 4.06 -20.87 -4.61
CA ALA A 715 3.97 -22.08 -3.81
C ALA A 715 4.78 -21.93 -2.52
N VAL A 716 4.38 -22.61 -1.45
CA VAL A 716 4.98 -22.49 -0.11
C VAL A 716 5.19 -23.87 0.50
N ASP A 717 6.41 -24.12 0.99
CA ASP A 717 6.71 -25.29 1.82
C ASP A 717 6.26 -25.07 3.26
N THR A 718 5.00 -25.44 3.54
CA THR A 718 4.38 -25.30 4.87
C THR A 718 5.02 -26.16 5.97
N THR A 719 5.93 -27.09 5.62
CA THR A 719 6.68 -27.87 6.60
C THR A 719 7.84 -27.10 7.20
N ASN A 720 8.35 -26.10 6.47
CA ASN A 720 9.43 -25.23 6.91
C ASN A 720 8.95 -24.27 8.01
N ALA A 721 9.76 -24.08 9.06
CA ALA A 721 9.40 -23.23 10.19
C ALA A 721 9.19 -21.75 9.84
N ILE A 722 9.84 -21.26 8.78
CA ILE A 722 9.59 -19.91 8.24
C ILE A 722 8.15 -19.78 7.70
N ALA A 723 7.54 -20.88 7.26
CA ALA A 723 6.22 -20.93 6.64
C ALA A 723 5.12 -21.51 7.55
N TRP A 724 5.39 -21.86 8.81
CA TRP A 724 4.37 -22.42 9.69
C TRP A 724 3.17 -21.48 9.84
N GLY A 725 1.96 -22.03 9.68
CA GLY A 725 0.70 -21.28 9.72
C GLY A 725 0.32 -20.56 8.42
N LEU A 726 1.14 -20.67 7.37
CA LEU A 726 0.78 -20.20 6.02
C LEU A 726 0.12 -21.33 5.19
N PRO A 727 -0.74 -20.99 4.22
CA PRO A 727 -1.23 -21.94 3.24
C PRO A 727 -0.11 -22.41 2.28
N SER A 728 -0.32 -23.53 1.59
CA SER A 728 0.61 -24.06 0.57
C SER A 728 0.76 -23.19 -0.67
N ARG A 729 -0.09 -22.17 -0.82
CA ARG A 729 0.00 -21.14 -1.85
C ARG A 729 -0.46 -19.81 -1.28
N THR A 730 0.30 -18.75 -1.54
CA THR A 730 -0.03 -17.39 -1.11
C THR A 730 0.33 -16.38 -2.20
N ASP A 731 -0.18 -15.17 -2.05
CA ASP A 731 0.15 -14.03 -2.89
C ASP A 731 1.24 -13.19 -2.20
N VAL A 732 2.21 -12.70 -2.98
CA VAL A 732 3.31 -11.85 -2.53
C VAL A 732 3.32 -10.54 -3.32
N TYR A 733 3.76 -9.46 -2.68
CA TYR A 733 4.05 -8.22 -3.38
C TYR A 733 5.47 -8.26 -3.94
N PHE A 734 5.60 -7.93 -5.23
CA PHE A 734 6.83 -8.06 -5.99
C PHE A 734 7.04 -6.79 -6.83
N ASP A 735 8.17 -6.12 -6.64
CA ASP A 735 8.55 -4.91 -7.40
C ASP A 735 9.98 -5.06 -7.93
N ASN A 736 10.10 -5.68 -9.11
CA ASN A 736 11.38 -6.06 -9.72
C ASN A 736 12.33 -6.75 -8.72
N SER A 737 11.75 -7.47 -7.76
CA SER A 737 12.44 -7.96 -6.58
C SER A 737 13.43 -9.08 -6.92
N PRO A 738 14.46 -9.32 -6.08
CA PRO A 738 15.41 -10.41 -6.33
C PRO A 738 14.72 -11.79 -6.35
N ALA A 739 14.99 -12.57 -7.39
CA ALA A 739 14.52 -13.94 -7.54
C ALA A 739 15.73 -14.88 -7.69
N PHE A 740 15.70 -16.06 -7.06
CA PHE A 740 16.89 -16.89 -6.88
C PHE A 740 16.80 -18.24 -7.58
N ARG A 741 17.94 -18.72 -8.09
CA ARG A 741 18.18 -20.13 -8.43
C ARG A 741 19.19 -20.72 -7.47
N LEU A 742 18.88 -21.88 -6.91
CA LEU A 742 19.84 -22.62 -6.09
C LEU A 742 20.87 -23.30 -7.01
N LYS A 743 22.16 -23.08 -6.74
CA LYS A 743 23.24 -23.77 -7.44
C LYS A 743 23.30 -25.25 -7.04
N SER A 744 23.96 -26.07 -7.87
CA SER A 744 24.25 -27.46 -7.50
C SER A 744 24.96 -27.56 -6.15
N GLY A 745 24.59 -28.54 -5.33
CA GLY A 745 25.08 -28.71 -3.96
C GLY A 745 24.51 -27.72 -2.93
N ALA A 746 23.59 -26.81 -3.29
CA ALA A 746 22.97 -25.89 -2.33
C ALA A 746 22.19 -26.64 -1.23
N GLY A 747 21.44 -27.68 -1.59
CA GLY A 747 20.70 -28.51 -0.64
C GLY A 747 21.60 -29.26 0.34
N GLU A 748 22.77 -29.72 -0.11
CA GLU A 748 23.79 -30.36 0.76
C GLU A 748 24.35 -29.39 1.79
N LYS A 749 24.41 -28.10 1.45
CA LYS A 749 24.76 -27.01 2.37
C LYS A 749 23.57 -26.52 3.21
N GLY A 750 22.44 -27.22 3.17
CA GLY A 750 21.23 -26.90 3.94
C GLY A 750 20.46 -25.68 3.43
N VAL A 751 20.78 -25.14 2.24
CA VAL A 751 20.04 -24.04 1.63
C VAL A 751 18.75 -24.58 1.03
N LYS A 752 17.61 -24.04 1.46
CA LYS A 752 16.28 -24.54 1.08
C LYS A 752 15.39 -23.40 0.60
N PRO A 753 14.65 -23.58 -0.52
CA PRO A 753 13.56 -22.68 -0.87
C PRO A 753 12.41 -22.91 0.11
N VAL A 754 11.80 -21.81 0.58
CA VAL A 754 10.60 -21.80 1.42
C VAL A 754 9.38 -21.44 0.59
N ALA A 755 9.55 -20.55 -0.40
CA ALA A 755 8.54 -20.20 -1.37
C ALA A 755 9.16 -20.03 -2.77
N TRP A 756 8.42 -20.39 -3.81
CA TRP A 756 8.89 -20.32 -5.20
C TRP A 756 7.73 -20.11 -6.18
N PHE A 757 8.03 -19.61 -7.36
CA PHE A 757 7.08 -19.59 -8.47
C PHE A 757 7.00 -20.97 -9.11
N ASP A 758 5.82 -21.58 -9.15
CA ASP A 758 5.57 -22.90 -9.75
C ASP A 758 4.86 -22.81 -11.11
N SER A 759 4.96 -21.64 -11.76
CA SER A 759 4.33 -21.34 -13.03
C SER A 759 5.15 -20.32 -13.83
N SER A 760 5.10 -20.44 -15.15
CA SER A 760 5.64 -19.44 -16.10
C SER A 760 4.78 -18.18 -16.23
N ALA A 761 3.62 -18.13 -15.57
CA ALA A 761 2.75 -16.96 -15.50
C ALA A 761 2.31 -16.67 -14.06
N PRO A 762 3.23 -16.30 -13.15
CA PRO A 762 2.93 -16.12 -11.73
C PRO A 762 2.09 -14.88 -11.41
N LEU A 763 1.87 -13.96 -12.38
CA LEU A 763 1.10 -12.73 -12.16
C LEU A 763 -0.33 -13.03 -11.70
N ARG A 764 -0.68 -12.53 -10.51
CA ARG A 764 -2.03 -12.57 -9.96
C ARG A 764 -2.79 -11.27 -10.24
N SER A 765 -2.14 -10.12 -10.07
CA SER A 765 -2.73 -8.79 -10.24
C SER A 765 -1.63 -7.76 -10.51
N GLY A 766 -1.70 -7.04 -11.63
CA GLY A 766 -0.80 -5.94 -11.98
C GLY A 766 -0.22 -6.05 -13.39
N TRP A 767 1.11 -5.92 -13.50
CA TRP A 767 1.87 -6.01 -14.75
C TRP A 767 3.12 -6.88 -14.55
N ALA A 768 3.33 -7.87 -15.42
CA ALA A 768 4.55 -8.66 -15.40
C ALA A 768 5.03 -9.00 -16.81
N TRP A 769 5.80 -8.08 -17.39
CA TRP A 769 6.45 -8.23 -18.67
C TRP A 769 7.66 -9.17 -18.55
N GLY A 770 7.77 -10.17 -19.41
CA GLY A 770 8.87 -11.15 -19.34
C GLY A 770 8.80 -12.15 -18.17
N GLN A 771 7.65 -12.24 -17.47
CA GLN A 771 7.49 -13.03 -16.24
C GLN A 771 7.88 -14.51 -16.33
N LYS A 772 7.98 -15.08 -17.53
CA LYS A 772 8.47 -16.46 -17.75
C LYS A 772 9.87 -16.70 -17.18
N ALA A 773 10.70 -15.65 -17.07
CA ALA A 773 12.02 -15.74 -16.43
C ALA A 773 11.96 -16.21 -14.96
N LEU A 774 10.82 -16.00 -14.31
CA LEU A 774 10.58 -16.36 -12.92
C LEU A 774 10.19 -17.83 -12.72
N ASP A 775 9.91 -18.60 -13.79
CA ASP A 775 9.38 -19.96 -13.67
C ASP A 775 10.33 -20.88 -12.88
N GLY A 776 9.89 -21.41 -11.73
CA GLY A 776 10.69 -22.23 -10.81
C GLY A 776 11.67 -21.44 -9.93
N ALA A 777 11.65 -20.11 -9.95
CA ALA A 777 12.57 -19.29 -9.15
C ALA A 777 12.15 -19.32 -7.68
N ALA A 778 13.13 -19.42 -6.79
CA ALA A 778 12.92 -19.35 -5.36
C ALA A 778 12.83 -17.88 -4.93
N GLU A 779 11.79 -17.56 -4.16
CA GLU A 779 11.45 -16.21 -3.72
C GLU A 779 11.78 -15.99 -2.25
N ILE A 780 11.62 -17.03 -1.44
CA ILE A 780 12.05 -17.02 -0.05
C ILE A 780 13.02 -18.17 0.13
N VAL A 781 14.23 -17.88 0.61
CA VAL A 781 15.29 -18.86 0.81
C VAL A 781 15.78 -18.79 2.25
N VAL A 782 15.93 -19.95 2.88
CA VAL A 782 16.62 -20.07 4.18
C VAL A 782 17.93 -20.79 4.00
N ALA A 783 18.99 -20.27 4.62
CA ALA A 783 20.33 -20.82 4.56
C ALA A 783 21.00 -20.83 5.95
N PRO A 784 21.57 -21.96 6.40
CA PRO A 784 22.43 -21.97 7.57
C PRO A 784 23.76 -21.28 7.25
N VAL A 785 24.27 -20.47 8.17
CA VAL A 785 25.60 -19.85 8.09
C VAL A 785 26.24 -19.92 9.46
N GLY A 786 27.31 -20.71 9.60
CA GLY A 786 27.88 -21.06 10.90
C GLY A 786 26.81 -21.65 11.83
N ALA A 787 26.69 -21.11 13.04
CA ALA A 787 25.67 -21.52 14.00
C ALA A 787 24.31 -20.81 13.81
N GLY A 788 24.22 -19.81 12.94
CA GLY A 788 23.01 -18.99 12.73
C GLY A 788 22.32 -19.27 11.42
N SER A 789 21.48 -18.32 10.98
CA SER A 789 20.67 -18.48 9.77
C SER A 789 20.45 -17.17 9.06
N VAL A 790 20.36 -17.25 7.73
CA VAL A 790 19.97 -16.16 6.85
C VAL A 790 18.66 -16.53 6.19
N VAL A 791 17.69 -15.63 6.25
CA VAL A 791 16.44 -15.73 5.48
C VAL A 791 16.40 -14.57 4.51
N LEU A 792 16.36 -14.92 3.23
CA LEU A 792 16.28 -13.98 2.11
C LEU A 792 14.83 -13.96 1.65
N TYR A 793 14.20 -12.80 1.71
CA TYR A 793 12.88 -12.55 1.13
C TYR A 793 13.08 -11.68 -0.10
N GLY A 794 13.04 -12.29 -1.28
CA GLY A 794 12.90 -11.56 -2.54
C GLY A 794 11.73 -10.59 -2.48
N PRO A 795 10.48 -11.06 -2.27
CA PRO A 795 9.33 -10.17 -2.18
C PRO A 795 9.34 -9.31 -0.90
N GLU A 796 8.66 -8.18 -0.97
CA GLU A 796 8.48 -7.27 0.16
C GLU A 796 7.36 -7.77 1.09
N VAL A 797 7.71 -8.69 2.00
CA VAL A 797 6.73 -9.36 2.90
C VAL A 797 6.09 -8.43 3.94
N SER A 798 6.55 -7.19 4.08
CA SER A 798 5.96 -6.15 4.94
C SER A 798 5.55 -4.89 4.17
N PHE A 799 5.45 -4.96 2.83
CA PHE A 799 5.22 -3.81 1.95
C PHE A 799 4.08 -2.91 2.47
N ARG A 800 4.45 -1.67 2.80
CA ARG A 800 3.57 -0.60 3.30
C ARG A 800 2.58 -1.01 4.40
N GLY A 801 2.88 -2.07 5.17
CA GLY A 801 1.94 -2.64 6.14
C GLY A 801 0.64 -3.19 5.53
N GLN A 802 0.60 -3.45 4.22
CA GLN A 802 -0.59 -3.91 3.49
C GLN A 802 -0.61 -5.44 3.32
N THR A 803 0.55 -6.10 3.37
CA THR A 803 0.74 -7.52 3.04
C THR A 803 0.46 -8.47 4.20
N HIS A 804 -0.72 -8.36 4.82
CA HIS A 804 -1.08 -9.22 5.96
C HIS A 804 -1.00 -10.73 5.64
N GLY A 805 -1.15 -11.12 4.37
CA GLY A 805 -1.02 -12.51 3.93
C GLY A 805 0.40 -13.06 4.08
N THR A 806 1.43 -12.21 4.12
CA THR A 806 2.85 -12.61 4.15
C THR A 806 3.58 -12.20 5.43
N PHE A 807 2.98 -11.41 6.33
CA PHE A 807 3.59 -11.02 7.61
C PHE A 807 4.11 -12.20 8.43
N ARG A 808 3.43 -13.36 8.37
CA ARG A 808 3.87 -14.58 9.07
C ARG A 808 5.25 -15.06 8.65
N PHE A 809 5.69 -14.81 7.42
CA PHE A 809 7.07 -15.12 7.02
C PHE A 809 8.07 -14.33 7.89
N LEU A 810 7.86 -13.02 8.01
CA LEU A 810 8.69 -12.15 8.86
C LEU A 810 8.60 -12.56 10.34
N PHE A 811 7.40 -12.79 10.86
CA PHE A 811 7.19 -13.13 12.26
C PHE A 811 7.80 -14.48 12.64
N ASN A 812 7.66 -15.48 11.78
CA ASN A 812 8.33 -16.77 11.95
C ASN A 812 9.86 -16.60 11.89
N GLY A 813 10.36 -15.76 10.98
CA GLY A 813 11.77 -15.39 10.90
C GLY A 813 12.33 -14.84 12.22
N ILE A 814 11.56 -14.01 12.94
CA ILE A 814 11.97 -13.43 14.24
C ILE A 814 12.14 -14.53 15.31
N TYR A 815 11.30 -15.57 15.30
CA TYR A 815 11.41 -16.68 16.25
C TYR A 815 12.26 -17.86 15.76
N TYR A 816 12.74 -17.81 14.52
CA TYR A 816 13.36 -18.97 13.85
C TYR A 816 14.55 -19.53 14.63
N GLY A 817 15.46 -18.66 15.07
CA GLY A 817 16.64 -19.03 15.85
C GLY A 817 16.33 -19.62 17.24
N GLN A 818 15.10 -19.45 17.75
CA GLN A 818 14.69 -19.94 19.08
C GLN A 818 13.90 -21.24 19.03
N GLY A 819 13.22 -21.54 17.91
CA GLY A 819 12.10 -22.50 17.89
C GLY A 819 12.30 -23.80 17.09
N GLY A 820 13.36 -23.93 16.29
CA GLY A 820 13.50 -25.12 15.44
C GLY A 820 14.81 -25.17 14.66
N ARG A 821 15.87 -25.68 15.28
CA ARG A 821 17.00 -26.27 14.56
C ARG A 821 16.79 -27.78 14.55
N ARG A 822 16.13 -28.30 13.51
CA ARG A 822 16.23 -29.71 13.14
C ARG A 822 16.45 -29.80 11.64
#